data_AF-A0A8T7KJ93-F1
#
_entry.id   AF-A0A8T7KJ93-F1
#
_cell.length_a   1.000
_cell.length_b   1.000
_cell.length_c   1.000
_cell.angle_alpha   90.00
_cell.angle_beta   90.00
_cell.angle_gamma   90.00
#
_symmetry.space_group_name_H-M   'P 1'
#
loop_
_entity.id
_entity.type
_entity.pdbx_description
1 polymer ?
#
loop_
_entity_poly.entity_id
_entity_poly.type
_entity_poly.pdbx_seq_one_letter_code
_entity_poly.pdbx_strand_id
1 'polypeptide(L)'
;MHQRLRRAVTLVLATVSLLLISLVSGHAEANRPTDPAVGRPDQAVLIAPEQPAEPAAGVLAALDEASGYAYLSPVTAAPRPFTHLLLRWEAVQPAADTVSLEVRVSLDGNAWSPWGVVLENPDLWLPEDGDEVHWSDELYAGEGARFWQVRARLTAGPDGALPVLRRIEVNTVDARFGPAAPQPDPPAAMALAQLSRPPVVSRSAWGNPDGQGSRVPPSYYPVRHLVIHHTADANSLSGSQQSWADRVRAIWSFHTFTRGWGDIGYNYLVDPNGVIYEGRAGGDDAVAFHDTANYGSLGVVLIGTYASVSPTTPAVDSLVSLLAWKAEQKGLDPLGRSFYYGCSISRYCSPFNPGAVVSTISGHRDVTPGHTTCPGDRLAAMLPSIRQRVRDRLSGVGPVDNGDLTIDDRESSFERSAANWYEGPCGFDGYTAYTFGTDNPAESTNRGRWRPAIPEAGRYHVVVHIPRGCGLPQATARAVYSIAAADGLYQVTVNQNTAEEWVSLGAYTFNAGRQGYVELSDLTGEPLISQRVVYFDSVRWLKEDPAAARVDLLNVRYDRLNLGAGELLKVTFTVRNSGTLPVEGQAPEAGRVADGSYNLADSYVYDEAECFLGAAGQAYPSYPKELGRIRLTLGPLEAGRQPACAGDSGGYPWRWGINGRLAPGETRDVVGYVRLRTPGSFSVRAGLINEYVGYFARDVAPTGVTVTAERQLPVPVAYDELLRPLAHVYRADGVPDNLLGRTPDGSAALRGDYLGSFVWQGEVRTWGPDGPLARAPDVAERLIIEQTRVVVAPVAGQYTVRLNSDAAAWLWVDGQLVVSAAGRQDENSVEATVTLSAGRHVLAFRSVESGGTVTAGYALRAPGATTFGPPIDGLVGTGAVVEQRLGATVRQLGGLALAADDMGGSAVARLRVSVNGGPWVEQSGPLITLGALPDGQYSLRYLALDGAGNQSAERTLNLRVDSRLEVRRSYLPLTAR
;
A
#
# COMPACT_ATOMS: atom_id res chain seq x y z
N MET A 1 -35.34 -31.36 73.55
CA MET A 1 -34.52 -30.20 73.13
C MET A 1 -33.84 -30.47 71.78
N HIS A 2 -34.64 -30.87 70.77
CA HIS A 2 -34.17 -31.56 69.57
C HIS A 2 -34.92 -31.11 68.31
N GLN A 3 -35.19 -29.80 68.16
CA GLN A 3 -35.99 -29.31 67.02
C GLN A 3 -35.66 -27.90 66.52
N ARG A 4 -34.45 -27.37 66.81
CA ARG A 4 -33.98 -26.10 66.21
C ARG A 4 -32.66 -26.17 65.43
N LEU A 5 -32.02 -27.34 65.31
CA LEU A 5 -30.84 -27.52 64.45
C LEU A 5 -31.14 -28.16 63.06
N ARG A 6 -32.38 -28.57 62.78
CA ARG A 6 -32.74 -29.27 61.53
C ARG A 6 -33.41 -28.41 60.44
N ARG A 7 -33.56 -27.09 60.64
CA ARG A 7 -34.10 -26.18 59.61
C ARG A 7 -33.09 -25.20 58.99
N ALA A 8 -31.86 -25.16 59.50
CA ALA A 8 -30.79 -24.34 58.90
C ALA A 8 -29.87 -25.12 57.93
N VAL A 9 -29.95 -26.46 57.91
CA VAL A 9 -29.04 -27.31 57.12
C VAL A 9 -29.65 -27.76 55.79
N THR A 10 -30.97 -27.68 55.60
CA THR A 10 -31.63 -28.16 54.36
C THR A 10 -31.84 -27.07 53.30
N LEU A 11 -31.64 -25.78 53.62
CA LEU A 11 -31.76 -24.68 52.65
C LEU A 11 -30.40 -24.21 52.08
N VAL A 12 -29.28 -24.70 52.61
CA VAL A 12 -27.92 -24.40 52.12
C VAL A 12 -27.39 -25.53 51.21
N LEU A 13 -27.97 -26.73 51.26
CA LEU A 13 -27.54 -27.88 50.44
C LEU A 13 -28.29 -28.03 49.10
N ALA A 14 -29.38 -27.28 48.88
CA ALA A 14 -30.12 -27.25 47.61
C ALA A 14 -29.68 -26.13 46.65
N THR A 15 -28.99 -25.10 47.14
CA THR A 15 -28.36 -24.04 46.32
C THR A 15 -26.89 -24.32 46.00
N VAL A 16 -26.24 -25.25 46.71
CA VAL A 16 -24.86 -25.68 46.44
C VAL A 16 -24.78 -26.84 45.42
N SER A 17 -25.89 -27.53 45.14
CA SER A 17 -25.92 -28.62 44.15
C SER A 17 -26.46 -28.22 42.77
N LEU A 18 -26.97 -26.97 42.61
CA LEU A 18 -27.35 -26.38 41.31
C LEU A 18 -26.41 -25.27 40.82
N LEU A 19 -25.35 -24.94 41.58
CA LEU A 19 -24.27 -24.04 41.15
C LEU A 19 -22.91 -24.73 40.95
N LEU A 20 -22.88 -26.07 41.04
CA LEU A 20 -21.68 -26.90 40.84
C LEU A 20 -21.76 -27.80 39.58
N ILE A 21 -22.73 -27.54 38.70
CA ILE A 21 -22.84 -28.17 37.37
C ILE A 21 -22.70 -27.14 36.21
N SER A 22 -22.43 -25.86 36.52
CA SER A 22 -22.23 -24.82 35.49
C SER A 22 -20.91 -24.03 35.61
N LEU A 23 -19.98 -24.49 36.43
CA LEU A 23 -18.65 -23.89 36.61
C LEU A 23 -17.52 -24.93 36.53
N VAL A 24 -17.71 -25.96 35.70
CA VAL A 24 -16.59 -26.36 34.85
C VAL A 24 -16.51 -25.23 33.85
N SER A 25 -15.65 -24.25 34.13
CA SER A 25 -15.17 -23.34 33.11
C SER A 25 -14.75 -24.23 31.96
N GLY A 26 -15.58 -24.28 30.92
CA GLY A 26 -15.11 -24.51 29.58
C GLY A 26 -14.06 -23.44 29.36
N HIS A 27 -12.83 -23.73 29.76
CA HIS A 27 -11.71 -23.49 28.90
C HIS A 27 -12.21 -24.08 27.59
N ALA A 28 -12.67 -23.22 26.69
CA ALA A 28 -12.56 -23.53 25.31
C ALA A 28 -11.07 -23.87 25.16
N GLU A 29 -10.75 -25.16 25.23
CA GLU A 29 -9.72 -25.73 24.39
C GLU A 29 -10.04 -25.16 23.02
N ALA A 30 -9.35 -24.06 22.70
CA ALA A 30 -9.40 -23.48 21.39
C ALA A 30 -9.17 -24.62 20.43
N ASN A 31 -10.18 -24.89 19.60
CA ASN A 31 -10.17 -25.90 18.54
C ASN A 31 -8.75 -26.12 18.02
N ARG A 32 -8.14 -27.27 18.33
CA ARG A 32 -7.26 -27.91 17.35
C ARG A 32 -8.16 -28.83 16.51
N PRO A 33 -8.16 -28.67 15.19
CA PRO A 33 -6.97 -28.37 14.40
C PRO A 33 -7.12 -27.11 13.53
N THR A 34 -6.31 -26.08 13.79
CA THR A 34 -5.70 -25.34 12.68
C THR A 34 -4.97 -26.39 11.83
N ASP A 35 -5.13 -26.36 10.50
CA ASP A 35 -4.40 -27.25 9.61
C ASP A 35 -2.91 -27.25 10.01
N PRO A 36 -2.30 -28.41 10.35
CA PRO A 36 -0.91 -28.47 10.82
C PRO A 36 0.09 -27.93 9.80
N ALA A 37 -0.33 -27.69 8.56
CA ALA A 37 0.44 -27.01 7.55
C ALA A 37 0.44 -25.47 7.67
N VAL A 38 -0.46 -24.86 8.45
CA VAL A 38 -0.52 -23.39 8.61
C VAL A 38 0.76 -22.86 9.25
N GLY A 39 1.35 -21.84 8.61
CA GLY A 39 2.63 -21.27 8.98
C GLY A 39 3.83 -22.20 8.81
N ARG A 40 3.66 -23.41 8.25
CA ARG A 40 4.79 -24.27 7.88
C ARG A 40 5.44 -23.72 6.61
N PRO A 41 6.74 -23.35 6.64
CA PRO A 41 7.43 -22.95 5.43
C PRO A 41 7.58 -24.14 4.48
N ASP A 42 7.40 -23.88 3.19
CA ASP A 42 7.78 -24.80 2.13
C ASP A 42 9.28 -24.62 1.85
N GLN A 43 10.03 -25.72 1.85
CA GLN A 43 11.47 -25.69 1.59
C GLN A 43 11.77 -26.28 0.22
N ALA A 44 12.59 -25.58 -0.55
CA ALA A 44 13.24 -26.10 -1.74
C ALA A 44 14.75 -26.09 -1.56
N VAL A 45 15.40 -27.20 -1.94
CA VAL A 45 16.86 -27.35 -1.87
C VAL A 45 17.42 -27.36 -3.28
N LEU A 46 18.29 -26.41 -3.56
CA LEU A 46 19.07 -26.30 -4.78
C LEU A 46 20.49 -26.80 -4.48
N ILE A 47 20.93 -27.81 -5.22
CA ILE A 47 22.32 -28.26 -5.22
C ILE A 47 23.02 -27.55 -6.37
N ALA A 48 24.06 -26.78 -6.06
CA ALA A 48 24.89 -26.17 -7.09
C ALA A 48 25.72 -27.29 -7.76
N PRO A 49 25.85 -27.29 -9.10
CA PRO A 49 26.63 -28.33 -9.78
C PRO A 49 28.07 -28.35 -9.26
N GLU A 50 28.61 -29.53 -8.95
CA GLU A 50 30.01 -29.70 -8.53
C GLU A 50 30.94 -29.07 -9.55
N GLN A 51 31.74 -28.08 -9.14
CA GLN A 51 32.87 -27.64 -9.96
C GLN A 51 33.90 -28.79 -10.00
N PRO A 52 34.28 -29.30 -11.19
CA PRO A 52 35.34 -30.30 -11.25
C PRO A 52 36.66 -29.70 -10.74
N ALA A 53 37.43 -30.52 -10.01
CA ALA A 53 38.68 -30.13 -9.34
C ALA A 53 39.85 -29.75 -10.28
N GLU A 54 39.64 -29.65 -11.59
CA GLU A 54 40.62 -29.27 -12.62
C GLU A 54 39.87 -28.58 -13.78
N PRO A 55 40.45 -27.56 -14.44
CA PRO A 55 39.81 -26.85 -15.55
C PRO A 55 39.84 -27.71 -16.81
N ALA A 56 38.98 -28.73 -16.87
CA ALA A 56 38.70 -29.46 -18.09
C ALA A 56 37.73 -28.63 -18.94
N ALA A 57 38.18 -28.22 -20.13
CA ALA A 57 37.35 -27.59 -21.13
C ALA A 57 36.09 -28.44 -21.39
N GLY A 58 34.93 -27.89 -21.03
CA GLY A 58 33.63 -28.43 -21.43
C GLY A 58 32.91 -29.31 -20.40
N VAL A 59 32.60 -28.77 -19.22
CA VAL A 59 31.34 -29.06 -18.50
C VAL A 59 30.91 -27.80 -17.74
N LEU A 60 30.08 -26.94 -18.37
CA LEU A 60 29.38 -25.84 -17.71
C LEU A 60 27.89 -25.95 -18.08
N ALA A 61 27.15 -26.73 -17.29
CA ALA A 61 25.69 -26.71 -17.36
C ALA A 61 25.18 -25.63 -16.41
N ALA A 62 24.53 -24.62 -16.99
CA ALA A 62 23.81 -23.50 -16.38
C ALA A 62 24.65 -22.40 -15.68
N LEU A 63 25.66 -21.88 -16.38
CA LEU A 63 26.13 -20.50 -16.16
C LEU A 63 25.47 -19.58 -17.19
N ASP A 64 24.84 -18.49 -16.74
CA ASP A 64 24.44 -17.40 -17.63
C ASP A 64 25.66 -16.48 -17.84
N GLU A 65 26.68 -16.99 -18.54
CA GLU A 65 27.93 -16.27 -18.80
C GLU A 65 27.69 -14.95 -19.56
N ALA A 66 26.59 -14.87 -20.33
CA ALA A 66 26.19 -13.66 -21.04
C ALA A 66 25.80 -12.51 -20.09
N SER A 67 25.40 -12.82 -18.84
CA SER A 67 24.95 -11.86 -17.83
C SER A 67 25.93 -11.65 -16.67
N GLY A 68 27.07 -12.37 -16.64
CA GLY A 68 28.07 -12.25 -15.58
C GLY A 68 27.69 -12.88 -14.22
N TYR A 69 26.78 -13.87 -14.21
CA TYR A 69 26.39 -14.63 -13.01
C TYR A 69 26.83 -16.09 -13.13
N ALA A 70 27.31 -16.63 -12.01
CA ALA A 70 27.89 -17.97 -11.93
C ALA A 70 26.88 -19.04 -11.46
N TYR A 71 25.61 -18.68 -11.26
CA TYR A 71 24.52 -19.63 -11.06
C TYR A 71 23.18 -18.93 -11.29
N LEU A 72 22.21 -19.63 -11.90
CA LEU A 72 20.81 -19.22 -11.98
C LEU A 72 19.92 -20.45 -11.75
N SER A 73 19.03 -20.38 -10.77
CA SER A 73 18.08 -21.45 -10.49
C SER A 73 16.99 -21.54 -11.58
N PRO A 74 16.37 -22.71 -11.79
CA PRO A 74 15.15 -22.79 -12.57
C PRO A 74 14.03 -21.97 -11.92
N VAL A 75 13.04 -21.57 -12.72
CA VAL A 75 11.76 -21.04 -12.23
C VAL A 75 11.12 -22.08 -11.34
N THR A 76 11.01 -21.78 -10.04
CA THR A 76 10.50 -22.74 -9.06
C THR A 76 9.18 -22.25 -8.49
N ALA A 77 8.13 -23.07 -8.66
CA ALA A 77 6.83 -22.83 -8.04
C ALA A 77 6.84 -23.33 -6.60
N ALA A 78 6.52 -22.45 -5.64
CA ALA A 78 6.24 -22.86 -4.28
C ALA A 78 4.96 -23.72 -4.24
N PRO A 79 4.85 -24.71 -3.34
CA PRO A 79 3.64 -25.50 -3.15
C PRO A 79 2.42 -24.67 -2.76
N ARG A 80 2.62 -23.52 -2.12
CA ARG A 80 1.58 -22.57 -1.69
C ARG A 80 2.01 -21.14 -2.01
N PRO A 81 1.07 -20.19 -2.11
CA PRO A 81 1.42 -18.77 -2.11
C PRO A 81 2.20 -18.44 -0.84
N PHE A 82 3.09 -17.46 -0.90
CA PHE A 82 3.90 -17.02 0.22
C PHE A 82 4.04 -15.50 0.24
N THR A 83 4.33 -14.96 1.41
CA THR A 83 4.59 -13.53 1.62
C THR A 83 5.99 -13.26 2.12
N HIS A 84 6.69 -14.26 2.65
CA HIS A 84 8.06 -14.12 3.13
C HIS A 84 8.94 -15.28 2.64
N LEU A 85 10.22 -14.98 2.43
CA LEU A 85 11.27 -15.97 2.19
C LEU A 85 12.41 -15.83 3.19
N LEU A 86 13.06 -16.95 3.48
CA LEU A 86 14.34 -17.02 4.18
C LEU A 86 15.27 -17.96 3.41
N LEU A 87 16.44 -17.47 3.04
CA LEU A 87 17.45 -18.24 2.33
C LEU A 87 18.55 -18.70 3.29
N ARG A 88 19.01 -19.92 3.08
CA ARG A 88 20.22 -20.49 3.69
C ARG A 88 21.12 -20.97 2.56
N TRP A 89 22.41 -20.67 2.57
CA TRP A 89 23.33 -21.21 1.57
C TRP A 89 24.62 -21.74 2.19
N GLU A 90 25.21 -22.72 1.53
CA GLU A 90 26.48 -23.34 1.93
C GLU A 90 27.52 -23.01 0.87
N ALA A 91 28.57 -22.28 1.26
CA ALA A 91 29.65 -21.87 0.37
C ALA A 91 31.01 -21.85 1.07
N VAL A 92 32.04 -22.34 0.37
CA VAL A 92 33.43 -22.11 0.76
C VAL A 92 33.85 -20.76 0.20
N GLN A 93 34.10 -19.78 1.06
CA GLN A 93 34.46 -18.42 0.66
C GLN A 93 35.93 -18.12 0.98
N PRO A 94 36.78 -17.76 0.00
CA PRO A 94 38.18 -17.40 0.26
C PRO A 94 38.32 -16.04 0.95
N ALA A 95 37.30 -15.18 0.84
CA ALA A 95 37.15 -13.94 1.59
C ALA A 95 35.66 -13.60 1.75
N ALA A 96 35.33 -12.69 2.68
CA ALA A 96 33.97 -12.16 2.83
C ALA A 96 33.46 -11.54 1.51
N ASP A 97 32.14 -11.58 1.30
CA ASP A 97 31.45 -10.99 0.14
C ASP A 97 31.88 -11.55 -1.23
N THR A 98 32.52 -12.72 -1.27
CA THR A 98 32.89 -13.38 -2.53
C THR A 98 31.71 -14.08 -3.19
N VAL A 99 30.66 -14.37 -2.44
CA VAL A 99 29.36 -14.85 -2.92
C VAL A 99 28.30 -13.79 -2.68
N SER A 100 27.62 -13.35 -3.76
CA SER A 100 26.44 -12.50 -3.64
C SER A 100 25.23 -13.17 -4.27
N LEU A 101 24.15 -13.32 -3.51
CA LEU A 101 22.88 -13.87 -3.98
C LEU A 101 21.89 -12.75 -4.29
N GLU A 102 21.07 -12.98 -5.30
CA GLU A 102 19.90 -12.16 -5.60
C GLU A 102 18.70 -13.08 -5.80
N VAL A 103 17.53 -12.64 -5.36
CA VAL A 103 16.27 -13.37 -5.47
C VAL A 103 15.24 -12.52 -6.19
N ARG A 104 14.40 -13.16 -7.00
CA ARG A 104 13.19 -12.55 -7.54
C ARG A 104 12.02 -13.49 -7.36
N VAL A 105 10.82 -12.91 -7.30
CA VAL A 105 9.57 -13.63 -7.09
C VAL A 105 8.56 -13.28 -8.16
N SER A 106 7.54 -14.11 -8.31
CA SER A 106 6.49 -13.94 -9.31
C SER A 106 5.20 -14.58 -8.82
N LEU A 107 4.05 -14.06 -9.25
CA LEU A 107 2.73 -14.65 -8.97
C LEU A 107 2.38 -15.77 -9.95
N ASP A 108 2.90 -15.72 -11.17
CA ASP A 108 2.48 -16.56 -12.30
C ASP A 108 3.64 -17.32 -12.97
N GLY A 109 4.88 -17.04 -12.59
CA GLY A 109 6.10 -17.60 -13.15
C GLY A 109 6.60 -16.90 -14.41
N ASN A 110 5.89 -15.87 -14.89
CA ASN A 110 6.20 -15.14 -16.12
C ASN A 110 6.52 -13.67 -15.84
N ALA A 111 5.72 -12.99 -15.01
CA ALA A 111 5.95 -11.62 -14.56
C ALA A 111 6.77 -11.64 -13.27
N TRP A 112 8.03 -11.25 -13.37
CA TRP A 112 8.98 -11.30 -12.26
C TRP A 112 9.16 -9.93 -11.60
N SER A 113 9.30 -9.93 -10.27
CA SER A 113 9.90 -8.80 -9.56
C SER A 113 11.31 -8.55 -10.12
N PRO A 114 11.91 -7.36 -9.89
CA PRO A 114 13.34 -7.26 -10.06
C PRO A 114 14.05 -8.22 -9.12
N TRP A 115 15.31 -8.43 -9.45
CA TRP A 115 16.26 -9.07 -8.56
C TRP A 115 16.47 -8.17 -7.33
N GLY A 116 16.05 -8.67 -6.17
CA GLY A 116 16.39 -8.12 -4.87
C GLY A 116 17.68 -8.74 -4.36
N VAL A 117 18.55 -7.93 -3.78
CA VAL A 117 19.77 -8.41 -3.13
C VAL A 117 19.39 -9.23 -1.89
N VAL A 118 19.98 -10.40 -1.76
CA VAL A 118 19.89 -11.22 -0.55
C VAL A 118 21.03 -10.79 0.35
N LEU A 119 20.72 -10.02 1.39
CA LEU A 119 21.71 -9.62 2.38
C LEU A 119 21.96 -10.77 3.35
N GLU A 120 23.25 -11.03 3.61
CA GLU A 120 23.64 -11.96 4.65
C GLU A 120 23.32 -11.38 6.03
N ASN A 121 22.71 -12.20 6.86
CA ASN A 121 22.42 -11.91 8.25
C ASN A 121 23.32 -12.77 9.14
N PRO A 122 24.48 -12.26 9.57
CA PRO A 122 25.38 -12.99 10.44
C PRO A 122 24.80 -13.19 11.85
N ASP A 123 23.79 -12.40 12.25
CA ASP A 123 23.14 -12.55 13.56
C ASP A 123 22.19 -13.75 13.61
N LEU A 124 21.83 -14.34 12.45
CA LEU A 124 21.19 -15.64 12.38
C LEU A 124 22.20 -16.81 12.38
N TRP A 125 23.49 -16.59 12.17
CA TRP A 125 24.43 -17.71 12.17
C TRP A 125 24.55 -18.34 13.57
N LEU A 126 24.51 -19.68 13.63
CA LEU A 126 24.86 -20.42 14.84
C LEU A 126 26.12 -21.26 14.61
N PRO A 127 26.93 -21.50 15.64
CA PRO A 127 28.13 -22.34 15.54
C PRO A 127 27.89 -23.76 15.03
N GLU A 128 26.70 -24.32 15.29
CA GLU A 128 26.31 -25.65 14.82
C GLU A 128 26.06 -25.68 13.30
N ASP A 129 25.84 -24.52 12.67
CA ASP A 129 25.72 -24.40 11.22
C ASP A 129 27.08 -24.64 10.53
N GLY A 130 28.18 -24.23 11.17
CA GLY A 130 29.54 -24.31 10.63
C GLY A 130 29.93 -23.09 9.77
N ASP A 131 31.23 -22.93 9.54
CA ASP A 131 31.82 -21.70 8.97
C ASP A 131 31.45 -21.44 7.49
N GLU A 132 30.93 -22.44 6.80
CA GLU A 132 30.55 -22.36 5.38
C GLU A 132 29.05 -22.09 5.18
N VAL A 133 28.28 -21.95 6.25
CA VAL A 133 26.83 -21.76 6.18
C VAL A 133 26.48 -20.31 6.43
N HIS A 134 25.59 -19.79 5.61
CA HIS A 134 25.16 -18.40 5.63
C HIS A 134 23.64 -18.33 5.59
N TRP A 135 23.10 -17.28 6.18
CA TRP A 135 21.66 -17.04 6.28
C TRP A 135 21.32 -15.66 5.73
N SER A 136 20.16 -15.52 5.11
CA SER A 136 19.65 -14.21 4.72
C SER A 136 18.87 -13.54 5.85
N ASP A 137 18.62 -12.24 5.71
CA ASP A 137 17.48 -11.62 6.39
C ASP A 137 16.15 -12.28 5.99
N GLU A 138 15.10 -12.03 6.78
CA GLU A 138 13.73 -12.28 6.35
C GLU A 138 13.36 -11.31 5.21
N LEU A 139 13.02 -11.87 4.05
CA LEU A 139 12.68 -11.10 2.86
C LEU A 139 11.17 -11.10 2.64
N TYR A 140 10.57 -9.92 2.46
CA TYR A 140 9.17 -9.82 2.04
C TYR A 140 9.04 -10.01 0.53
N ALA A 141 8.15 -10.90 0.12
CA ALA A 141 7.93 -11.33 -1.26
C ALA A 141 6.82 -10.56 -1.99
N GLY A 142 6.13 -9.64 -1.32
CA GLY A 142 4.87 -9.11 -1.81
C GLY A 142 3.68 -10.01 -1.47
N GLU A 143 2.50 -9.64 -1.99
CA GLU A 143 1.24 -10.30 -1.65
C GLU A 143 1.06 -11.61 -2.42
N GLY A 144 1.38 -12.74 -1.78
CA GLY A 144 1.00 -14.06 -2.27
C GLY A 144 1.83 -14.54 -3.47
N ALA A 145 3.11 -14.17 -3.54
CA ALA A 145 4.07 -14.71 -4.49
C ALA A 145 3.95 -16.24 -4.57
N ARG A 146 4.12 -16.79 -5.78
CA ARG A 146 3.96 -18.22 -6.03
C ARG A 146 5.19 -18.88 -6.62
N PHE A 147 6.01 -18.11 -7.33
CA PHE A 147 7.21 -18.56 -7.99
C PHE A 147 8.40 -17.73 -7.50
N TRP A 148 9.58 -18.33 -7.50
CA TRP A 148 10.82 -17.65 -7.16
C TRP A 148 11.98 -18.16 -8.03
N GLN A 149 13.01 -17.33 -8.16
CA GLN A 149 14.32 -17.68 -8.70
C GLN A 149 15.42 -17.03 -7.88
N VAL A 150 16.56 -17.72 -7.79
CA VAL A 150 17.79 -17.22 -7.16
C VAL A 150 18.91 -17.25 -8.18
N ARG A 151 19.75 -16.21 -8.20
CA ARG A 151 21.00 -16.19 -8.95
C ARG A 151 22.17 -15.86 -8.03
N ALA A 152 23.34 -16.41 -8.34
CA ALA A 152 24.57 -16.16 -7.59
C ALA A 152 25.64 -15.56 -8.49
N ARG A 153 26.34 -14.56 -7.97
CA ARG A 153 27.60 -14.08 -8.52
C ARG A 153 28.73 -14.54 -7.61
N LEU A 154 29.79 -15.06 -8.23
CA LEU A 154 31.00 -15.53 -7.55
C LEU A 154 32.16 -14.64 -8.00
N THR A 155 32.83 -13.99 -7.06
CA THR A 155 33.98 -13.11 -7.31
C THR A 155 35.23 -13.70 -6.67
N ALA A 156 36.37 -13.56 -7.36
CA ALA A 156 37.63 -14.06 -6.83
C ALA A 156 38.08 -13.26 -5.60
N GLY A 157 38.60 -13.94 -4.59
CA GLY A 157 39.22 -13.34 -3.42
C GLY A 157 40.55 -12.63 -3.74
N PRO A 158 41.17 -11.96 -2.76
CA PRO A 158 42.43 -11.24 -2.95
C PRO A 158 43.60 -12.11 -3.44
N ASP A 159 43.55 -13.41 -3.19
CA ASP A 159 44.51 -14.42 -3.63
C ASP A 159 44.20 -15.02 -5.01
N GLY A 160 43.12 -14.56 -5.65
CA GLY A 160 42.65 -15.05 -6.95
C GLY A 160 41.81 -16.32 -6.88
N ALA A 161 41.57 -16.89 -5.69
CA ALA A 161 40.72 -18.07 -5.53
C ALA A 161 39.24 -17.71 -5.71
N LEU A 162 38.47 -18.54 -6.41
CA LEU A 162 37.01 -18.40 -6.50
C LEU A 162 36.32 -19.14 -5.34
N PRO A 163 35.18 -18.63 -4.83
CA PRO A 163 34.36 -19.36 -3.87
C PRO A 163 33.67 -20.56 -4.51
N VAL A 164 33.37 -21.56 -3.68
CA VAL A 164 32.63 -22.77 -4.08
C VAL A 164 31.26 -22.76 -3.41
N LEU A 165 30.23 -22.38 -4.16
CA LEU A 165 28.83 -22.49 -3.73
C LEU A 165 28.37 -23.95 -3.89
N ARG A 166 27.86 -24.57 -2.82
CA ARG A 166 27.45 -25.98 -2.81
C ARG A 166 25.92 -26.14 -2.79
N ARG A 167 25.23 -25.32 -2.01
CA ARG A 167 23.80 -25.49 -1.74
C ARG A 167 23.11 -24.16 -1.47
N ILE A 168 21.87 -24.03 -1.92
CA ILE A 168 20.95 -22.95 -1.53
C ILE A 168 19.63 -23.59 -1.10
N GLU A 169 19.12 -23.24 0.07
CA GLU A 169 17.79 -23.56 0.54
C GLU A 169 16.93 -22.31 0.51
N VAL A 170 15.75 -22.40 -0.10
CA VAL A 170 14.76 -21.33 -0.12
C VAL A 170 13.55 -21.80 0.67
N ASN A 171 13.25 -21.09 1.76
CA ASN A 171 12.13 -21.38 2.64
C ASN A 171 11.07 -20.31 2.47
N THR A 172 9.84 -20.68 2.08
CA THR A 172 8.76 -19.73 1.78
C THR A 172 7.55 -19.93 2.68
N VAL A 173 6.98 -18.85 3.21
CA VAL A 173 5.80 -18.91 4.08
C VAL A 173 4.79 -17.80 3.77
N ASP A 174 3.49 -18.12 3.77
CA ASP A 174 2.43 -17.11 3.85
C ASP A 174 2.19 -16.78 5.32
N ALA A 175 2.52 -15.55 5.72
CA ALA A 175 2.37 -15.08 7.09
C ALA A 175 1.02 -14.39 7.38
N ARG A 176 0.07 -14.35 6.42
CA ARG A 176 -1.22 -13.65 6.59
C ARG A 176 -2.30 -14.46 7.31
N PHE A 177 -1.94 -15.58 7.94
CA PHE A 177 -2.90 -16.47 8.63
C PHE A 177 -3.43 -15.92 9.95
N GLY A 178 -3.10 -14.69 10.33
CA GLY A 178 -3.57 -14.03 11.55
C GLY A 178 -4.03 -12.59 11.27
N PRO A 179 -4.57 -11.90 12.29
CA PRO A 179 -5.03 -10.52 12.14
C PRO A 179 -3.88 -9.57 11.79
N ALA A 180 -4.15 -8.61 10.90
CA ALA A 180 -3.17 -7.59 10.49
C ALA A 180 -2.87 -6.59 11.63
N ALA A 181 -3.89 -6.23 12.43
CA ALA A 181 -3.78 -5.31 13.56
C ALA A 181 -4.29 -5.97 14.86
N PRO A 182 -3.53 -6.92 15.43
CA PRO A 182 -3.95 -7.61 16.64
C PRO A 182 -4.05 -6.65 17.83
N GLN A 183 -5.02 -6.89 18.69
CA GLN A 183 -5.22 -6.10 19.90
C GLN A 183 -4.62 -6.83 21.11
N PRO A 184 -4.06 -6.10 22.10
CA PRO A 184 -3.63 -6.69 23.36
C PRO A 184 -4.78 -7.37 24.10
N ASP A 185 -4.48 -8.44 24.83
CA ASP A 185 -5.48 -9.03 25.72
C ASP A 185 -5.79 -8.06 26.87
N PRO A 186 -7.05 -7.97 27.33
CA PRO A 186 -7.40 -7.15 28.47
C PRO A 186 -6.57 -7.58 29.70
N PRO A 187 -6.12 -6.63 30.54
CA PRO A 187 -5.36 -6.96 31.74
C PRO A 187 -6.14 -7.98 32.59
N ALA A 188 -5.45 -9.01 33.07
CA ALA A 188 -6.06 -9.96 33.99
C ALA A 188 -6.56 -9.21 35.23
N ALA A 189 -7.81 -9.49 35.67
CA ALA A 189 -8.50 -8.78 36.75
C ALA A 189 -7.92 -9.00 38.16
N MET A 190 -6.68 -9.49 38.27
CA MET A 190 -6.00 -9.72 39.54
C MET A 190 -4.49 -9.50 39.40
N ALA A 191 -3.99 -8.37 39.90
CA ALA A 191 -2.65 -8.27 40.48
C ALA A 191 -2.55 -7.04 41.41
N LEU A 192 -2.12 -7.27 42.65
CA LEU A 192 -1.60 -6.27 43.59
C LEU A 192 -0.12 -6.00 43.27
N ALA A 193 0.22 -5.70 42.01
CA ALA A 193 1.56 -5.28 41.62
C ALA A 193 1.70 -3.76 41.76
N GLN A 194 2.90 -3.27 42.12
CA GLN A 194 3.17 -1.83 42.19
C GLN A 194 3.23 -1.20 40.79
N LEU A 195 3.63 -1.96 39.76
CA LEU A 195 3.56 -1.58 38.34
C LEU A 195 2.50 -2.39 37.58
N SER A 196 1.70 -1.70 36.77
CA SER A 196 0.74 -2.32 35.85
C SER A 196 1.46 -3.07 34.73
N ARG A 197 0.97 -4.27 34.39
CA ARG A 197 1.41 -5.00 33.18
C ARG A 197 1.14 -4.13 31.94
N PRO A 198 2.13 -3.84 31.09
CA PRO A 198 1.90 -3.11 29.84
C PRO A 198 1.02 -3.94 28.89
N PRO A 199 0.33 -3.30 27.92
CA PRO A 199 -0.46 -4.03 26.93
C PRO A 199 0.43 -5.01 26.14
N VAL A 200 0.09 -6.29 26.18
CA VAL A 200 0.80 -7.36 25.45
C VAL A 200 -0.19 -8.10 24.57
N VAL A 201 0.11 -8.18 23.27
CA VAL A 201 -0.55 -9.04 22.31
C VAL A 201 -0.12 -10.48 22.56
N SER A 202 -1.05 -11.31 23.01
CA SER A 202 -0.78 -12.71 23.33
C SER A 202 -0.56 -13.55 22.08
N ARG A 203 -0.01 -14.76 22.26
CA ARG A 203 0.20 -15.71 21.15
C ARG A 203 -1.05 -15.97 20.33
N SER A 204 -2.17 -16.19 21.01
CA SER A 204 -3.47 -16.36 20.35
C SER A 204 -3.91 -15.08 19.62
N ALA A 205 -3.70 -13.90 20.21
CA ALA A 205 -4.14 -12.63 19.64
C ALA A 205 -3.37 -12.24 18.35
N TRP A 206 -2.05 -12.49 18.28
CA TRP A 206 -1.31 -12.29 17.02
C TRP A 206 -1.51 -13.42 16.00
N GLY A 207 -2.25 -14.47 16.34
CA GLY A 207 -2.65 -15.52 15.41
C GLY A 207 -1.68 -16.70 15.33
N ASN A 208 -1.02 -17.06 16.44
CA ASN A 208 -0.17 -18.25 16.48
C ASN A 208 -0.99 -19.53 16.20
N PRO A 209 -0.62 -20.37 15.20
CA PRO A 209 -1.33 -21.60 14.89
C PRO A 209 -1.34 -22.62 16.03
N ASP A 210 -0.35 -22.56 16.92
CA ASP A 210 -0.26 -23.39 18.14
C ASP A 210 -0.92 -22.73 19.37
N GLY A 211 -1.57 -21.58 19.18
CA GLY A 211 -2.15 -20.79 20.25
C GLY A 211 -1.10 -20.46 21.32
N GLN A 212 -1.44 -20.73 22.58
CA GLN A 212 -0.54 -20.55 23.71
C GLN A 212 0.46 -21.69 23.92
N GLY A 213 0.38 -22.76 23.12
CA GLY A 213 1.27 -23.91 23.20
C GLY A 213 2.55 -23.74 22.39
N SER A 214 3.47 -24.67 22.56
CA SER A 214 4.65 -24.85 21.70
C SER A 214 4.74 -26.30 21.25
N ARG A 215 5.41 -26.53 20.12
CA ARG A 215 5.65 -27.88 19.59
C ARG A 215 6.80 -28.59 20.29
N VAL A 216 7.70 -27.84 20.90
CA VAL A 216 8.74 -28.36 21.80
C VAL A 216 8.43 -27.88 23.21
N PRO A 217 8.11 -28.80 24.15
CA PRO A 217 7.81 -28.43 25.52
C PRO A 217 8.88 -27.50 26.11
N PRO A 218 8.48 -26.36 26.71
CA PRO A 218 9.44 -25.44 27.29
C PRO A 218 10.17 -26.08 28.47
N SER A 219 11.46 -25.80 28.57
CA SER A 219 12.22 -26.00 29.80
C SER A 219 12.18 -24.72 30.61
N TYR A 220 12.41 -24.81 31.91
CA TYR A 220 12.25 -23.69 32.83
C TYR A 220 13.51 -23.41 33.63
N TYR A 221 13.87 -22.14 33.73
CA TYR A 221 14.94 -21.67 34.60
C TYR A 221 14.61 -20.28 35.13
N PRO A 222 14.82 -19.98 36.43
CA PRO A 222 14.49 -18.67 36.99
C PRO A 222 15.23 -17.52 36.30
N VAL A 223 14.49 -16.55 35.77
CA VAL A 223 15.06 -15.35 35.14
C VAL A 223 15.77 -14.46 36.17
N ARG A 224 17.03 -14.12 35.89
CA ARG A 224 17.83 -13.14 36.63
C ARG A 224 18.43 -12.03 35.77
N HIS A 225 18.35 -12.18 34.45
CA HIS A 225 18.89 -11.24 33.47
C HIS A 225 17.88 -10.98 32.36
N LEU A 226 17.88 -9.77 31.80
CA LEU A 226 17.04 -9.35 30.69
C LEU A 226 17.97 -9.02 29.51
N VAL A 227 17.87 -9.76 28.42
CA VAL A 227 18.78 -9.62 27.27
C VAL A 227 18.05 -8.99 26.10
N ILE A 228 18.60 -7.88 25.59
CA ILE A 228 18.00 -7.06 24.54
C ILE A 228 18.60 -7.45 23.21
N HIS A 229 17.71 -7.66 22.24
CA HIS A 229 18.02 -8.10 20.88
C HIS A 229 17.45 -7.13 19.85
N HIS A 230 17.94 -7.27 18.62
CA HIS A 230 17.23 -6.84 17.42
C HIS A 230 17.01 -8.03 16.49
N THR A 231 16.09 -7.95 15.54
CA THR A 231 15.91 -9.03 14.54
C THR A 231 16.95 -8.94 13.41
N ALA A 232 17.66 -7.81 13.31
CA ALA A 232 18.59 -7.47 12.24
C ALA A 232 17.93 -7.34 10.85
N ASP A 233 16.60 -7.33 10.79
CA ASP A 233 15.83 -7.19 9.56
C ASP A 233 15.42 -5.72 9.27
N ALA A 234 14.71 -5.48 8.18
CA ALA A 234 14.37 -4.12 7.74
C ALA A 234 13.58 -3.29 8.79
N ASN A 235 13.91 -2.01 8.98
CA ASN A 235 13.19 -1.11 9.91
C ASN A 235 11.84 -0.60 9.40
N SER A 236 11.42 -1.00 8.20
CA SER A 236 10.22 -0.53 7.54
C SER A 236 9.48 -1.68 6.88
N LEU A 237 8.16 -1.55 6.79
CA LEU A 237 7.31 -2.44 6.01
C LEU A 237 7.41 -2.07 4.52
N SER A 238 7.49 -3.06 3.66
CA SER A 238 7.51 -2.90 2.20
C SER A 238 6.14 -3.28 1.64
N GLY A 239 5.38 -2.30 1.16
CA GLY A 239 4.03 -2.52 0.62
C GLY A 239 2.91 -2.20 1.63
N SER A 240 1.77 -1.75 1.11
CA SER A 240 0.67 -1.18 1.92
C SER A 240 -0.17 -2.20 2.70
N GLN A 241 -0.03 -3.50 2.41
CA GLN A 241 -0.79 -4.56 3.10
C GLN A 241 0.03 -5.37 4.12
N GLN A 242 1.35 -5.16 4.21
CA GLN A 242 2.17 -5.83 5.23
C GLN A 242 1.90 -5.22 6.60
N SER A 243 1.90 -6.02 7.66
CA SER A 243 1.90 -5.54 9.05
C SER A 243 3.04 -6.12 9.88
N TRP A 244 3.38 -5.49 11.00
CA TRP A 244 4.37 -6.04 11.95
C TRP A 244 3.96 -7.40 12.52
N ALA A 245 2.65 -7.66 12.62
CA ALA A 245 2.15 -8.96 13.03
C ALA A 245 2.43 -10.06 11.99
N ASP A 246 2.45 -9.73 10.69
CA ASP A 246 2.89 -10.67 9.65
C ASP A 246 4.35 -11.07 9.86
N ARG A 247 5.22 -10.10 10.16
CA ARG A 247 6.63 -10.37 10.46
C ARG A 247 6.80 -11.22 11.71
N VAL A 248 6.05 -10.95 12.80
CA VAL A 248 6.07 -11.84 13.99
C VAL A 248 5.71 -13.28 13.62
N ARG A 249 4.71 -13.47 12.75
CA ARG A 249 4.29 -14.80 12.26
C ARG A 249 5.35 -15.45 11.36
N ALA A 250 6.04 -14.68 10.53
CA ALA A 250 7.13 -15.17 9.70
C ALA A 250 8.33 -15.60 10.56
N ILE A 251 8.78 -14.77 11.50
CA ILE A 251 9.83 -15.10 12.48
C ILE A 251 9.47 -16.38 13.25
N TRP A 252 8.24 -16.49 13.77
CA TRP A 252 7.78 -17.71 14.44
C TRP A 252 7.87 -18.92 13.50
N SER A 253 7.45 -18.80 12.25
CA SER A 253 7.47 -19.88 11.26
C SER A 253 8.89 -20.36 10.99
N PHE A 254 9.82 -19.44 10.73
CA PHE A 254 11.22 -19.79 10.44
C PHE A 254 11.95 -20.35 11.66
N HIS A 255 11.75 -19.80 12.86
CA HIS A 255 12.33 -20.35 14.09
C HIS A 255 11.75 -21.73 14.42
N THR A 256 10.44 -21.89 14.28
CA THR A 256 9.76 -23.14 14.65
C THR A 256 10.17 -24.29 13.73
N PHE A 257 10.19 -24.04 12.41
CA PHE A 257 10.32 -25.10 11.41
C PHE A 257 11.68 -25.14 10.72
N THR A 258 12.22 -23.99 10.32
CA THR A 258 13.47 -23.94 9.55
C THR A 258 14.68 -24.10 10.47
N ARG A 259 14.66 -23.48 11.66
CA ARG A 259 15.65 -23.75 12.72
C ARG A 259 15.34 -24.98 13.57
N GLY A 260 14.10 -25.45 13.51
CA GLY A 260 13.67 -26.63 14.28
C GLY A 260 13.56 -26.39 15.78
N TRP A 261 13.51 -25.15 16.25
CA TRP A 261 13.42 -24.83 17.68
C TRP A 261 12.05 -25.18 18.28
N GLY A 262 11.05 -25.42 17.43
CA GLY A 262 9.69 -25.75 17.85
C GLY A 262 8.87 -24.58 18.39
N ASP A 263 9.45 -23.37 18.37
CA ASP A 263 8.79 -22.10 18.71
C ASP A 263 9.66 -20.90 18.30
N ILE A 264 9.12 -19.70 18.48
CA ILE A 264 9.88 -18.45 18.37
C ILE A 264 10.95 -18.34 19.47
N GLY A 265 12.16 -17.91 19.10
CA GLY A 265 13.33 -17.89 19.98
C GLY A 265 13.37 -16.81 21.06
N TYR A 266 12.51 -15.79 21.01
CA TYR A 266 12.48 -14.69 21.99
C TYR A 266 11.31 -14.83 22.95
N ASN A 267 11.43 -14.37 24.20
CA ASN A 267 10.30 -14.35 25.13
C ASN A 267 9.29 -13.24 24.77
N TYR A 268 9.78 -12.09 24.29
CA TYR A 268 8.95 -10.98 23.83
C TYR A 268 9.54 -10.31 22.60
N LEU A 269 8.67 -9.73 21.77
CA LEU A 269 9.04 -8.91 20.62
C LEU A 269 8.38 -7.53 20.74
N VAL A 270 9.06 -6.47 20.31
CA VAL A 270 8.53 -5.10 20.28
C VAL A 270 8.69 -4.56 18.87
N ASP A 271 7.58 -4.14 18.25
CA ASP A 271 7.63 -3.55 16.90
C ASP A 271 7.97 -2.04 16.94
N PRO A 272 8.30 -1.42 15.79
CA PRO A 272 8.56 0.02 15.69
C PRO A 272 7.38 0.93 16.07
N ASN A 273 6.16 0.41 16.19
CA ASN A 273 5.01 1.16 16.68
C ASN A 273 4.83 1.04 18.22
N GLY A 274 5.69 0.26 18.89
CA GLY A 274 5.62 0.02 20.33
C GLY A 274 4.68 -1.11 20.74
N VAL A 275 4.16 -1.91 19.81
CA VAL A 275 3.32 -3.06 20.15
C VAL A 275 4.20 -4.19 20.72
N ILE A 276 3.84 -4.69 21.90
CA ILE A 276 4.54 -5.78 22.56
C ILE A 276 3.83 -7.10 22.23
N TYR A 277 4.55 -8.05 21.65
CA TYR A 277 4.09 -9.39 21.32
C TYR A 277 4.68 -10.42 22.28
N GLU A 278 3.83 -11.32 22.78
CA GLU A 278 4.26 -12.51 23.49
C GLU A 278 4.95 -13.48 22.52
N GLY A 279 6.20 -13.82 22.82
CA GLY A 279 7.01 -14.77 22.08
C GLY A 279 6.86 -16.18 22.65
N ARG A 280 7.96 -16.81 23.07
CA ARG A 280 8.11 -18.20 23.54
C ARG A 280 6.99 -18.65 24.50
N ALA A 281 6.36 -19.79 24.21
CA ALA A 281 5.34 -20.37 25.07
C ALA A 281 5.90 -20.84 26.42
N GLY A 282 5.07 -20.81 27.45
CA GLY A 282 5.41 -21.25 28.80
C GLY A 282 5.62 -20.11 29.79
N GLY A 283 5.59 -18.85 29.34
CA GLY A 283 5.73 -17.66 30.18
C GLY A 283 7.19 -17.27 30.43
N ASP A 284 7.40 -16.38 31.40
CA ASP A 284 8.67 -15.65 31.58
C ASP A 284 9.88 -16.54 31.86
N ASP A 285 9.71 -17.60 32.66
CA ASP A 285 10.81 -18.50 33.03
C ASP A 285 11.05 -19.61 32.01
N ALA A 286 10.32 -19.61 30.89
CA ALA A 286 10.60 -20.52 29.79
C ALA A 286 11.94 -20.16 29.17
N VAL A 287 12.86 -21.13 29.17
CA VAL A 287 14.16 -21.00 28.49
C VAL A 287 13.90 -20.89 26.99
N ALA A 288 14.26 -19.75 26.46
CA ALA A 288 14.08 -19.40 25.06
C ALA A 288 15.37 -19.71 24.26
N PHE A 289 15.48 -19.25 23.02
CA PHE A 289 16.57 -19.57 22.08
C PHE A 289 17.12 -18.32 21.42
N HIS A 290 17.36 -17.28 22.21
CA HIS A 290 17.72 -15.95 21.72
C HIS A 290 19.21 -15.64 21.86
N ASP A 291 19.93 -16.30 22.76
CA ASP A 291 21.40 -16.18 22.86
C ASP A 291 22.04 -17.52 23.27
N THR A 292 23.34 -17.69 23.06
CA THR A 292 24.03 -18.94 23.46
C THR A 292 24.08 -19.15 24.98
N ALA A 293 23.52 -18.21 25.76
CA ALA A 293 23.47 -18.19 27.22
C ALA A 293 22.03 -18.28 27.77
N ASN A 294 21.02 -18.74 27.03
CA ASN A 294 19.58 -18.65 27.39
C ASN A 294 19.14 -18.97 28.85
N TYR A 295 19.90 -19.78 29.60
CA TYR A 295 19.50 -20.20 30.94
C TYR A 295 19.62 -19.07 31.97
N GLY A 296 18.46 -18.63 32.47
CA GLY A 296 18.37 -17.56 33.48
C GLY A 296 18.22 -16.16 32.91
N SER A 297 17.90 -16.06 31.63
CA SER A 297 17.52 -14.80 30.99
C SER A 297 16.11 -14.81 30.44
N LEU A 298 15.57 -13.61 30.27
CA LEU A 298 14.42 -13.33 29.42
C LEU A 298 14.89 -12.46 28.24
N GLY A 299 14.70 -12.94 27.02
CA GLY A 299 15.09 -12.25 25.80
C GLY A 299 13.96 -11.39 25.25
N VAL A 300 14.23 -10.10 25.04
CA VAL A 300 13.33 -9.15 24.37
C VAL A 300 13.98 -8.68 23.08
N VAL A 301 13.32 -8.86 21.95
CA VAL A 301 13.80 -8.39 20.65
C VAL A 301 13.02 -7.17 20.19
N LEU A 302 13.72 -6.15 19.66
CA LEU A 302 13.08 -5.08 18.90
C LEU A 302 13.14 -5.43 17.41
N ILE A 303 12.00 -5.37 16.72
CA ILE A 303 11.90 -5.72 15.31
C ILE A 303 12.54 -4.60 14.46
N GLY A 304 13.67 -4.93 13.85
CA GLY A 304 14.46 -4.07 12.98
C GLY A 304 15.97 -4.33 13.07
N THR A 305 16.73 -3.48 12.38
CA THR A 305 18.19 -3.38 12.38
C THR A 305 18.64 -2.02 12.93
N TYR A 306 19.25 -2.05 14.10
CA TYR A 306 19.69 -0.85 14.83
C TYR A 306 21.20 -0.67 14.85
N ALA A 307 21.90 -1.18 13.83
CA ALA A 307 23.31 -0.94 13.63
C ALA A 307 23.60 0.55 13.39
N SER A 308 22.87 1.18 12.46
CA SER A 308 23.08 2.58 12.07
C SER A 308 21.88 3.50 12.35
N VAL A 309 20.69 2.93 12.53
CA VAL A 309 19.41 3.62 12.76
C VAL A 309 18.98 3.47 14.22
N SER A 310 18.49 4.55 14.86
CA SER A 310 17.96 4.46 16.22
C SER A 310 16.56 3.84 16.23
N PRO A 311 16.21 3.04 17.24
CA PRO A 311 14.83 2.60 17.45
C PRO A 311 13.88 3.79 17.63
N THR A 312 12.62 3.60 17.27
CA THR A 312 11.58 4.62 17.46
C THR A 312 11.31 4.83 18.95
N THR A 313 10.90 6.05 19.33
CA THR A 313 10.51 6.36 20.72
C THR A 313 9.46 5.40 21.27
N PRO A 314 8.34 5.09 20.56
CA PRO A 314 7.35 4.12 21.03
C PRO A 314 7.92 2.73 21.32
N ALA A 315 8.84 2.23 20.50
CA ALA A 315 9.47 0.93 20.71
C ALA A 315 10.34 0.92 21.99
N VAL A 316 11.11 1.99 22.23
CA VAL A 316 11.95 2.11 23.43
C VAL A 316 11.12 2.28 24.69
N ASP A 317 10.02 3.02 24.61
CA ASP A 317 9.13 3.26 25.76
C ASP A 317 8.41 1.98 26.17
N SER A 318 7.86 1.24 25.21
CA SER A 318 7.28 -0.08 25.44
C SER A 318 8.32 -1.08 25.96
N LEU A 319 9.56 -1.04 25.46
CA LEU A 319 10.66 -1.84 26.02
C LEU A 319 10.90 -1.49 27.50
N VAL A 320 11.02 -0.21 27.85
CA VAL A 320 11.23 0.23 29.24
C VAL A 320 10.08 -0.20 30.14
N SER A 321 8.83 -0.03 29.69
CA SER A 321 7.63 -0.46 30.41
C SER A 321 7.62 -1.98 30.67
N LEU A 322 7.96 -2.78 29.65
CA LEU A 322 8.10 -4.23 29.77
C LEU A 322 9.22 -4.61 30.76
N LEU A 323 10.41 -4.04 30.61
CA LEU A 323 11.56 -4.34 31.47
C LEU A 323 11.32 -3.95 32.93
N ALA A 324 10.65 -2.82 33.19
CA ALA A 324 10.30 -2.38 34.54
C ALA A 324 9.30 -3.33 35.20
N TRP A 325 8.24 -3.70 34.49
CA TRP A 325 7.28 -4.69 34.99
C TRP A 325 7.96 -6.04 35.29
N LYS A 326 8.85 -6.52 34.40
CA LYS A 326 9.58 -7.78 34.64
C LYS A 326 10.61 -7.68 35.75
N ALA A 327 11.35 -6.58 35.86
CA ALA A 327 12.31 -6.37 36.93
C ALA A 327 11.62 -6.33 38.30
N GLU A 328 10.44 -5.70 38.39
CA GLU A 328 9.61 -5.72 39.61
C GLU A 328 9.19 -7.15 39.95
N GLN A 329 8.56 -7.84 38.99
CA GLN A 329 8.03 -9.20 39.15
C GLN A 329 9.11 -10.19 39.60
N LYS A 330 10.37 -9.99 39.16
CA LYS A 330 11.50 -10.88 39.42
C LYS A 330 12.45 -10.37 40.51
N GLY A 331 12.20 -9.19 41.08
CA GLY A 331 13.05 -8.58 42.10
C GLY A 331 14.46 -8.23 41.61
N LEU A 332 14.58 -7.78 40.37
CA LEU A 332 15.86 -7.48 39.72
C LEU A 332 16.24 -6.01 39.89
N ASP A 333 17.52 -5.74 40.16
CA ASP A 333 18.08 -4.39 40.13
C ASP A 333 18.51 -4.03 38.70
N PRO A 334 17.86 -3.06 38.03
CA PRO A 334 18.17 -2.68 36.64
C PRO A 334 19.59 -2.13 36.44
N LEU A 335 20.16 -1.50 37.49
CA LEU A 335 21.53 -0.99 37.49
C LEU A 335 22.55 -2.01 38.00
N GLY A 336 22.05 -3.14 38.50
CA GLY A 336 22.85 -4.20 39.10
C GLY A 336 23.68 -4.98 38.09
N ARG A 337 24.68 -5.67 38.62
CA ARG A 337 25.47 -6.70 37.93
C ARG A 337 25.52 -7.93 38.82
N SER A 338 25.34 -9.11 38.26
CA SER A 338 25.31 -10.36 39.04
C SER A 338 25.76 -11.56 38.21
N PHE A 339 26.02 -12.67 38.90
CA PHE A 339 26.34 -13.95 38.28
C PHE A 339 25.19 -14.43 37.38
N TYR A 340 25.50 -14.70 36.12
CA TYR A 340 24.58 -15.18 35.11
C TYR A 340 24.93 -16.63 34.75
N TYR A 341 24.08 -17.57 35.17
CA TYR A 341 24.34 -19.00 34.97
C TYR A 341 24.49 -19.37 33.50
N GLY A 342 23.63 -18.85 32.63
CA GLY A 342 23.73 -19.04 31.19
C GLY A 342 25.08 -18.63 30.60
N CYS A 343 25.61 -17.49 31.02
CA CYS A 343 26.96 -17.06 30.66
C CYS A 343 28.03 -18.02 31.17
N SER A 344 27.87 -18.60 32.37
CA SER A 344 28.87 -19.53 32.95
C SER A 344 29.01 -20.84 32.18
N ILE A 345 27.97 -21.25 31.45
CA ILE A 345 27.95 -22.48 30.63
C ILE A 345 28.09 -22.20 29.13
N SER A 346 28.04 -20.94 28.71
CA SER A 346 28.27 -20.54 27.32
C SER A 346 29.76 -20.35 27.04
N ARG A 347 30.28 -21.13 26.09
CA ARG A 347 31.65 -20.97 25.56
C ARG A 347 31.90 -19.64 24.83
N TYR A 348 30.85 -18.87 24.56
CA TYR A 348 30.92 -17.57 23.89
C TYR A 348 30.86 -16.39 24.87
N CYS A 349 30.44 -16.66 26.10
CA CYS A 349 30.52 -15.67 27.17
C CYS A 349 31.86 -15.74 27.91
N SER A 350 32.40 -16.95 28.10
CA SER A 350 33.75 -17.18 28.65
C SER A 350 34.78 -17.24 27.50
N PRO A 351 35.94 -16.56 27.56
CA PRO A 351 36.54 -15.89 28.73
C PRO A 351 36.20 -14.40 28.87
N PHE A 352 35.39 -13.84 27.97
CA PHE A 352 35.21 -12.39 27.85
C PHE A 352 34.44 -11.75 29.01
N ASN A 353 33.66 -12.54 29.75
CA ASN A 353 33.01 -12.13 31.00
C ASN A 353 33.56 -12.93 32.19
N PRO A 354 34.66 -12.47 32.83
CA PRO A 354 35.27 -13.15 33.97
C PRO A 354 34.26 -13.45 35.08
N GLY A 355 34.18 -14.72 35.49
CA GLY A 355 33.26 -15.16 36.53
C GLY A 355 31.78 -15.12 36.15
N ALA A 356 31.45 -14.94 34.86
CA ALA A 356 30.08 -14.84 34.35
C ALA A 356 29.25 -13.70 34.98
N VAL A 357 29.89 -12.58 35.31
CA VAL A 357 29.23 -11.42 35.93
C VAL A 357 28.92 -10.33 34.90
N VAL A 358 27.64 -10.24 34.51
CA VAL A 358 27.13 -9.28 33.53
C VAL A 358 26.07 -8.36 34.14
N SER A 359 25.71 -7.29 33.43
CA SER A 359 24.64 -6.38 33.83
C SER A 359 23.28 -7.07 33.80
N THR A 360 22.40 -6.75 34.76
CA THR A 360 21.05 -7.31 34.84
C THR A 360 20.29 -7.12 33.53
N ILE A 361 20.36 -5.92 32.92
CA ILE A 361 19.88 -5.66 31.56
C ILE A 361 21.10 -5.56 30.67
N SER A 362 21.20 -6.40 29.63
CA SER A 362 22.37 -6.49 28.76
C SER A 362 21.95 -6.57 27.29
N GLY A 363 22.77 -6.09 26.35
CA GLY A 363 22.59 -6.43 24.93
C GLY A 363 23.10 -7.83 24.65
N HIS A 364 22.65 -8.47 23.56
CA HIS A 364 23.16 -9.79 23.15
C HIS A 364 24.70 -9.83 23.07
N ARG A 365 25.32 -8.82 22.46
CA ARG A 365 26.79 -8.68 22.37
C ARG A 365 27.49 -8.52 23.73
N ASP A 366 26.81 -8.06 24.78
CA ASP A 366 27.42 -7.97 26.12
C ASP A 366 27.59 -9.37 26.74
N VAL A 367 26.76 -10.32 26.31
CA VAL A 367 26.76 -11.72 26.77
C VAL A 367 27.59 -12.61 25.84
N THR A 368 27.67 -12.29 24.55
CA THR A 368 28.40 -13.09 23.54
C THR A 368 29.36 -12.22 22.71
N PRO A 369 30.30 -11.52 23.36
CA PRO A 369 31.14 -10.52 22.69
C PRO A 369 32.01 -11.15 21.59
N GLY A 370 32.06 -10.51 20.43
CA GLY A 370 32.82 -10.96 19.27
C GLY A 370 32.11 -11.98 18.38
N HIS A 371 30.88 -12.40 18.74
CA HIS A 371 30.12 -13.43 18.02
C HIS A 371 28.78 -12.95 17.45
N THR A 372 28.39 -11.71 17.73
CA THR A 372 27.16 -11.10 17.21
C THR A 372 27.30 -9.59 17.17
N THR A 373 26.56 -8.94 16.25
CA THR A 373 26.38 -7.48 16.25
C THR A 373 25.13 -7.04 16.99
N CYS A 374 24.25 -7.97 17.36
CA CYS A 374 23.02 -7.70 18.10
C CYS A 374 23.31 -7.02 19.48
N PRO A 375 22.56 -5.99 19.91
CA PRO A 375 21.32 -5.44 19.34
C PRO A 375 21.54 -4.28 18.34
N GLY A 376 22.73 -4.17 17.75
CA GLY A 376 23.13 -3.04 16.89
C GLY A 376 23.69 -1.85 17.69
N ASP A 377 24.55 -1.05 17.05
CA ASP A 377 25.34 -0.01 17.75
C ASP A 377 24.47 1.11 18.34
N ARG A 378 23.37 1.49 17.67
CA ARG A 378 22.47 2.55 18.15
C ARG A 378 21.70 2.11 19.38
N LEU A 379 21.10 0.91 19.37
CA LEU A 379 20.37 0.38 20.52
C LEU A 379 21.32 0.02 21.67
N ALA A 380 22.50 -0.53 21.39
CA ALA A 380 23.51 -0.80 22.41
C ALA A 380 23.93 0.48 23.16
N ALA A 381 24.12 1.59 22.44
CA ALA A 381 24.44 2.89 23.05
C ALA A 381 23.35 3.43 23.98
N MET A 382 22.09 2.98 23.82
CA MET A 382 20.95 3.41 24.64
C MET A 382 20.80 2.60 25.94
N LEU A 383 21.46 1.43 26.07
CA LEU A 383 21.31 0.54 27.23
C LEU A 383 21.54 1.21 28.59
N PRO A 384 22.55 2.11 28.78
CA PRO A 384 22.70 2.83 30.05
C PRO A 384 21.47 3.69 30.40
N SER A 385 20.91 4.41 29.42
CA SER A 385 19.70 5.23 29.62
C SER A 385 18.48 4.34 29.90
N ILE A 386 18.31 3.25 29.15
CA ILE A 386 17.23 2.27 29.37
C ILE A 386 17.28 1.73 30.81
N ARG A 387 18.45 1.30 31.31
CA ARG A 387 18.61 0.82 32.69
C ARG A 387 18.18 1.87 33.72
N GLN A 388 18.55 3.13 33.51
CA GLN A 388 18.16 4.23 34.38
C GLN A 388 16.63 4.44 34.36
N ARG A 389 16.02 4.50 33.17
CA ARG A 389 14.56 4.65 33.00
C ARG A 389 13.79 3.51 33.67
N VAL A 390 14.29 2.28 33.58
CA VAL A 390 13.70 1.13 34.28
C VAL A 390 13.82 1.29 35.81
N ARG A 391 14.98 1.71 36.33
CA ARG A 391 15.17 1.99 37.77
C ARG A 391 14.23 3.08 38.27
N ASP A 392 14.07 4.14 37.50
CA ASP A 392 13.19 5.26 37.85
C ASP A 392 11.74 4.78 37.97
N ARG A 393 11.25 4.02 36.98
CA ARG A 393 9.90 3.43 36.97
C ARG A 393 9.68 2.48 38.16
N LEU A 394 10.66 1.67 38.54
CA LEU A 394 10.60 0.80 39.73
C LEU A 394 10.57 1.54 41.06
N SER A 395 11.09 2.77 41.13
CA SER A 395 11.11 3.53 42.40
C SER A 395 9.80 4.23 42.73
N GLY A 396 8.76 4.07 41.90
CA GLY A 396 7.48 4.78 42.06
C GLY A 396 7.61 6.29 41.87
N VAL A 397 8.79 6.75 41.42
CA VAL A 397 8.94 8.07 40.84
C VAL A 397 8.20 7.99 39.52
N GLY A 398 7.00 8.61 39.45
CA GLY A 398 6.28 8.80 38.18
C GLY A 398 7.28 9.31 37.14
N PRO A 399 7.15 8.93 35.86
CA PRO A 399 8.24 8.98 34.91
C PRO A 399 9.05 10.27 35.07
N VAL A 400 10.30 10.11 35.53
CA VAL A 400 11.26 11.21 35.61
C VAL A 400 11.30 11.79 34.21
N ASP A 401 11.31 13.13 34.11
CA ASP A 401 11.47 13.85 32.85
C ASP A 401 12.53 13.12 32.01
N ASN A 402 12.07 12.43 30.98
CA ASN A 402 12.91 11.53 30.19
C ASN A 402 13.87 12.33 29.29
N GLY A 403 13.77 13.65 29.34
CA GLY A 403 14.59 14.63 28.62
C GLY A 403 14.21 14.75 27.15
N ASP A 404 13.16 14.06 26.72
CA ASP A 404 12.63 14.22 25.38
C ASP A 404 11.69 15.44 25.30
N LEU A 405 11.13 15.65 24.11
CA LEU A 405 10.22 16.75 23.83
C LEU A 405 8.77 16.27 23.69
N THR A 406 8.43 15.11 24.23
CA THR A 406 7.10 14.48 24.30
C THR A 406 6.75 14.26 25.77
N ILE A 407 6.05 15.21 26.35
CA ILE A 407 5.74 15.19 27.78
C ILE A 407 4.40 14.50 27.98
N ASP A 408 4.44 13.35 28.64
CA ASP A 408 3.26 12.60 29.07
C ASP A 408 2.64 13.19 30.36
N ASP A 409 1.35 12.94 30.60
CA ASP A 409 0.62 13.48 31.75
C ASP A 409 0.97 12.78 33.10
N ARG A 410 1.91 11.84 33.07
CA ARG A 410 2.54 11.26 34.28
C ARG A 410 3.97 11.74 34.51
N GLU A 411 4.54 12.51 33.59
CA GLU A 411 5.93 12.96 33.71
C GLU A 411 6.12 14.10 34.70
N SER A 412 7.31 14.20 35.29
CA SER A 412 7.64 15.32 36.19
C SER A 412 7.64 16.70 35.51
N SER A 413 7.68 16.74 34.18
CA SER A 413 7.52 17.95 33.36
C SER A 413 6.06 18.34 33.12
N PHE A 414 5.10 17.53 33.58
CA PHE A 414 3.68 17.85 33.65
C PHE A 414 3.26 18.26 35.06
N GLU A 415 2.67 19.45 35.19
CA GLU A 415 2.14 20.02 36.42
C GLU A 415 0.60 20.08 36.35
N ARG A 416 -0.10 19.44 37.29
CA ARG A 416 -1.56 19.59 37.44
C ARG A 416 -1.96 20.30 38.73
N SER A 417 -3.09 21.02 38.71
CA SER A 417 -3.60 21.75 39.87
C SER A 417 -4.04 20.81 41.00
N ALA A 418 -4.02 21.31 42.24
CA ALA A 418 -4.48 20.60 43.44
C ALA A 418 -6.03 20.60 43.53
N ALA A 419 -6.68 20.03 42.52
CA ALA A 419 -8.12 19.85 42.39
C ALA A 419 -8.47 18.36 42.27
N ASN A 420 -9.76 18.04 42.18
CA ASN A 420 -10.19 16.66 41.95
C ASN A 420 -9.99 16.28 40.48
N TRP A 421 -9.28 15.19 40.22
CA TRP A 421 -9.02 14.66 38.89
C TRP A 421 -9.62 13.26 38.76
N TYR A 422 -10.01 12.91 37.55
CA TYR A 422 -10.37 11.55 37.18
C TYR A 422 -9.29 10.97 36.26
N GLU A 423 -9.28 9.64 36.14
CA GLU A 423 -8.24 8.91 35.43
C GLU A 423 -8.89 7.85 34.52
N GLY A 424 -8.36 7.69 33.30
CA GLY A 424 -8.83 6.73 32.31
C GLY A 424 -7.69 5.82 31.82
N PRO A 425 -7.94 4.51 31.59
CA PRO A 425 -6.95 3.57 31.05
C PRO A 425 -6.88 3.63 29.52
N CYS A 426 -6.63 4.82 28.98
CA CYS A 426 -6.55 5.13 27.54
C CYS A 426 -5.67 6.37 27.37
N GLY A 427 -5.32 6.73 26.14
CA GLY A 427 -4.40 7.86 25.89
C GLY A 427 -2.97 7.39 25.63
N PHE A 428 -2.04 8.31 25.55
CA PHE A 428 -0.62 8.04 25.38
C PHE A 428 -0.08 7.24 26.60
N ASP A 429 0.79 6.25 26.34
CA ASP A 429 1.23 5.22 27.33
C ASP A 429 0.07 4.51 28.09
N GLY A 430 -1.16 4.55 27.55
CA GLY A 430 -2.34 3.89 28.11
C GLY A 430 -2.95 4.57 29.34
N TYR A 431 -2.67 5.85 29.56
CA TYR A 431 -3.27 6.63 30.65
C TYR A 431 -3.62 8.05 30.22
N THR A 432 -4.68 8.60 30.82
CA THR A 432 -5.04 10.00 30.69
C THR A 432 -5.70 10.50 31.97
N ALA A 433 -5.34 11.69 32.39
CA ALA A 433 -6.09 12.47 33.35
C ALA A 433 -7.24 13.22 32.65
N TYR A 434 -8.40 13.27 33.28
CA TYR A 434 -9.52 14.05 32.76
C TYR A 434 -10.33 14.74 33.85
N THR A 435 -11.13 15.71 33.43
CA THR A 435 -12.12 16.42 34.25
C THR A 435 -13.33 16.76 33.40
N PHE A 436 -14.27 17.54 33.94
CA PHE A 436 -15.46 18.00 33.25
C PHE A 436 -15.37 19.50 32.95
N GLY A 437 -15.68 19.88 31.71
CA GLY A 437 -15.65 21.27 31.28
C GLY A 437 -16.72 22.11 31.97
N THR A 438 -16.42 23.39 32.21
CA THR A 438 -17.35 24.40 32.74
C THR A 438 -17.30 25.69 31.92
N ASP A 439 -18.38 26.46 31.96
CA ASP A 439 -18.51 27.82 31.40
C ASP A 439 -18.33 28.92 32.47
N ASN A 440 -18.22 28.54 33.74
CA ASN A 440 -18.06 29.46 34.86
C ASN A 440 -16.59 29.51 35.31
N PRO A 441 -15.88 30.64 35.15
CA PRO A 441 -14.50 30.80 35.60
C PRO A 441 -14.28 30.55 37.10
N ALA A 442 -15.31 30.74 37.93
CA ALA A 442 -15.23 30.48 39.37
C ALA A 442 -15.26 28.98 39.72
N GLU A 443 -15.75 28.12 38.80
CA GLU A 443 -15.79 26.67 38.95
C GLU A 443 -14.55 25.98 38.35
N SER A 444 -13.87 26.65 37.41
CA SER A 444 -12.67 26.14 36.76
C SER A 444 -11.51 26.08 37.75
N THR A 445 -11.25 24.88 38.26
CA THR A 445 -10.20 24.62 39.26
C THR A 445 -9.16 23.63 38.74
N ASN A 446 -9.46 22.90 37.66
CA ASN A 446 -8.55 21.95 37.02
C ASN A 446 -7.71 22.64 35.94
N ARG A 447 -6.38 22.54 36.08
CA ARG A 447 -5.41 23.01 35.08
C ARG A 447 -4.25 22.04 34.99
N GLY A 448 -3.85 21.67 33.77
CA GLY A 448 -2.65 20.88 33.46
C GLY A 448 -1.66 21.71 32.65
N ARG A 449 -0.35 21.53 32.88
CA ARG A 449 0.71 22.25 32.17
C ARG A 449 1.91 21.37 31.89
N TRP A 450 2.30 21.30 30.62
CA TRP A 450 3.46 20.58 30.12
C TRP A 450 4.62 21.55 29.87
N ARG A 451 5.78 21.32 30.51
CA ARG A 451 6.96 22.19 30.49
C ARG A 451 8.18 21.51 29.87
N PRO A 452 8.45 21.70 28.57
CA PRO A 452 9.59 21.07 27.91
C PRO A 452 10.91 21.65 28.39
N ALA A 453 11.94 20.80 28.48
CA ALA A 453 13.32 21.23 28.57
C ALA A 453 13.87 21.51 27.17
N ILE A 454 13.59 22.70 26.62
CA ILE A 454 13.98 23.06 25.25
C ILE A 454 15.52 23.10 25.16
N PRO A 455 16.15 22.23 24.35
CA PRO A 455 17.62 22.13 24.32
C PRO A 455 18.28 23.33 23.63
N GLU A 456 17.59 23.91 22.64
CA GLU A 456 18.10 25.02 21.84
C GLU A 456 16.96 25.98 21.50
N ALA A 457 17.22 27.29 21.58
CA ALA A 457 16.25 28.30 21.19
C ALA A 457 15.93 28.17 19.70
N GLY A 458 14.66 28.26 19.34
CA GLY A 458 14.25 28.05 17.96
C GLY A 458 12.74 27.98 17.82
N ARG A 459 12.28 27.72 16.59
CA ARG A 459 10.86 27.51 16.32
C ARG A 459 10.53 26.04 16.56
N TYR A 460 9.40 25.75 17.21
CA TYR A 460 8.94 24.39 17.47
C TYR A 460 7.47 24.27 17.09
N HIS A 461 7.14 23.18 16.42
CA HIS A 461 5.78 22.76 16.15
C HIS A 461 5.23 22.00 17.35
N VAL A 462 4.08 22.42 17.85
CA VAL A 462 3.47 21.87 19.07
C VAL A 462 2.24 21.06 18.69
N VAL A 463 2.21 19.80 19.11
CA VAL A 463 1.08 18.89 18.90
C VAL A 463 0.64 18.27 20.22
N VAL A 464 -0.64 17.95 20.36
CA VAL A 464 -1.24 17.32 21.55
C VAL A 464 -1.89 16.00 21.19
N HIS A 465 -1.79 15.01 22.07
CA HIS A 465 -2.49 13.74 21.92
C HIS A 465 -3.92 13.86 22.45
N ILE A 466 -4.90 13.41 21.69
CA ILE A 466 -6.30 13.35 22.09
C ILE A 466 -6.71 11.86 22.21
N PRO A 467 -6.92 11.36 23.45
CA PRO A 467 -7.28 9.97 23.69
C PRO A 467 -8.50 9.50 22.89
N ARG A 468 -8.42 8.28 22.36
CA ARG A 468 -9.53 7.58 21.68
C ARG A 468 -9.89 6.29 22.43
N GLY A 469 -11.14 5.86 22.29
CA GLY A 469 -11.60 4.55 22.80
C GLY A 469 -11.74 4.43 24.32
N CYS A 470 -11.75 5.53 25.07
CA CYS A 470 -11.74 5.52 26.54
C CYS A 470 -13.02 4.98 27.24
N GLY A 471 -14.11 4.74 26.50
CA GLY A 471 -15.40 4.35 27.10
C GLY A 471 -16.07 5.44 27.96
N LEU A 472 -15.65 6.69 27.80
CA LEU A 472 -16.11 7.86 28.57
C LEU A 472 -17.18 8.68 27.80
N PRO A 473 -17.92 9.59 28.48
CA PRO A 473 -18.90 10.48 27.86
C PRO A 473 -18.32 11.34 26.73
N GLN A 474 -19.18 12.02 25.96
CA GLN A 474 -18.75 12.87 24.84
C GLN A 474 -17.78 13.97 25.31
N ALA A 475 -16.61 14.02 24.67
CA ALA A 475 -15.57 14.99 24.95
C ALA A 475 -16.01 16.43 24.62
N THR A 476 -15.30 17.39 25.18
CA THR A 476 -15.49 18.82 24.88
C THR A 476 -15.24 19.11 23.40
N ALA A 477 -16.09 19.97 22.84
CA ALA A 477 -15.84 20.53 21.51
C ALA A 477 -14.95 21.79 21.55
N ARG A 478 -14.52 22.22 22.76
CA ARG A 478 -13.95 23.54 23.02
C ARG A 478 -12.81 23.54 24.05
N ALA A 479 -11.92 22.55 24.01
CA ALA A 479 -10.71 22.55 24.86
C ALA A 479 -9.81 23.74 24.47
N VAL A 480 -9.54 24.67 25.39
CA VAL A 480 -8.74 25.87 25.12
C VAL A 480 -7.32 25.69 25.65
N TYR A 481 -6.38 25.42 24.75
CA TYR A 481 -4.96 25.32 25.08
C TYR A 481 -4.31 26.70 25.08
N SER A 482 -3.51 27.00 26.10
CA SER A 482 -2.68 28.20 26.20
C SER A 482 -1.20 27.82 26.02
N ILE A 483 -0.52 28.44 25.05
CA ILE A 483 0.87 28.15 24.69
C ILE A 483 1.72 29.36 25.06
N ALA A 484 2.61 29.20 26.05
CA ALA A 484 3.60 30.20 26.41
C ALA A 484 4.88 29.97 25.61
N ALA A 485 5.11 30.86 24.65
CA ALA A 485 6.27 30.89 23.78
C ALA A 485 7.17 32.07 24.15
N ALA A 486 8.32 32.19 23.50
CA ALA A 486 9.30 33.26 23.71
C ALA A 486 8.75 34.65 23.36
N ASP A 487 7.84 34.72 22.39
CA ASP A 487 7.26 35.94 21.83
C ASP A 487 5.87 36.28 22.38
N GLY A 488 5.26 35.40 23.19
CA GLY A 488 3.99 35.69 23.85
C GLY A 488 3.22 34.47 24.33
N LEU A 489 1.98 34.72 24.74
CA LEU A 489 1.01 33.70 25.12
C LEU A 489 -0.04 33.59 24.02
N TYR A 490 -0.27 32.38 23.51
CA TYR A 490 -1.21 32.08 22.44
C TYR A 490 -2.33 31.18 22.96
N GLN A 491 -3.52 31.23 22.34
CA GLN A 491 -4.62 30.33 22.67
C GLN A 491 -5.15 29.63 21.43
N VAL A 492 -5.42 28.33 21.56
CA VAL A 492 -5.93 27.47 20.47
C VAL A 492 -7.06 26.63 21.02
N THR A 493 -8.23 26.72 20.36
CA THR A 493 -9.40 25.91 20.73
C THR A 493 -9.43 24.64 19.88
N VAL A 494 -9.43 23.48 20.54
CA VAL A 494 -9.48 22.16 19.92
C VAL A 494 -10.80 21.48 20.25
N ASN A 495 -11.42 20.89 19.23
CA ASN A 495 -12.56 19.99 19.41
C ASN A 495 -12.06 18.57 19.69
N GLN A 496 -11.94 18.20 20.97
CA GLN A 496 -11.46 16.87 21.37
C GLN A 496 -12.44 15.74 20.98
N ASN A 497 -13.70 16.06 20.66
CA ASN A 497 -14.68 15.07 20.24
C ASN A 497 -14.41 14.56 18.81
N THR A 498 -14.02 15.43 17.89
CA THR A 498 -13.78 15.09 16.47
C THR A 498 -12.30 15.03 16.08
N ALA A 499 -11.39 15.46 16.96
CA ALA A 499 -9.95 15.54 16.74
C ALA A 499 -9.29 14.22 16.30
N GLU A 500 -8.33 14.27 15.37
CA GLU A 500 -7.41 13.13 15.16
C GLU A 500 -6.62 12.82 16.44
N GLU A 501 -5.96 11.66 16.52
CA GLU A 501 -5.25 11.24 17.72
C GLU A 501 -4.08 12.18 18.09
N TRP A 502 -3.41 12.80 17.11
CA TRP A 502 -2.46 13.90 17.34
C TRP A 502 -2.96 15.17 16.65
N VAL A 503 -3.15 16.25 17.42
CA VAL A 503 -3.69 17.53 16.94
C VAL A 503 -2.63 18.62 17.03
N SER A 504 -2.44 19.36 15.93
CA SER A 504 -1.58 20.54 15.91
C SER A 504 -2.18 21.70 16.68
N LEU A 505 -1.40 22.30 17.58
CA LEU A 505 -1.69 23.60 18.17
C LEU A 505 -1.07 24.73 17.34
N GLY A 506 0.04 24.47 16.67
CA GLY A 506 0.72 25.43 15.80
C GLY A 506 2.22 25.48 16.05
N ALA A 507 2.88 26.44 15.38
CA ALA A 507 4.32 26.64 15.45
C ALA A 507 4.67 27.92 16.20
N TYR A 508 5.56 27.83 17.19
CA TYR A 508 5.91 28.95 18.06
C TYR A 508 7.41 29.01 18.32
N THR A 509 7.93 30.18 18.66
CA THR A 509 9.35 30.34 19.00
C THR A 509 9.55 30.06 20.48
N PHE A 510 10.44 29.16 20.85
CA PHE A 510 10.79 28.86 22.24
C PHE A 510 12.23 29.26 22.54
N ASN A 511 12.47 29.80 23.73
CA ASN A 511 13.82 29.98 24.26
C ASN A 511 14.35 28.63 24.77
N ALA A 512 15.67 28.44 24.74
CA ALA A 512 16.29 27.30 25.42
C ALA A 512 15.94 27.32 26.94
N GLY A 513 15.76 26.14 27.52
CA GLY A 513 15.37 25.94 28.91
C GLY A 513 13.88 25.61 29.09
N ARG A 514 13.37 25.82 30.31
CA ARG A 514 12.04 25.35 30.77
C ARG A 514 10.98 26.45 30.92
N GLN A 515 11.20 27.60 30.29
CA GLN A 515 10.29 28.74 30.43
C GLN A 515 9.01 28.61 29.61
N GLY A 516 9.09 28.01 28.42
CA GLY A 516 7.92 27.76 27.59
C GLY A 516 7.09 26.59 28.09
N TYR A 517 5.79 26.61 27.80
CA TYR A 517 4.86 25.55 28.20
C TYR A 517 3.60 25.53 27.35
N VAL A 518 2.90 24.40 27.39
CA VAL A 518 1.49 24.29 26.99
C VAL A 518 0.66 24.08 28.25
N GLU A 519 -0.52 24.68 28.30
CA GLU A 519 -1.44 24.63 29.42
C GLU A 519 -2.86 24.41 28.93
N LEU A 520 -3.62 23.61 29.66
CA LEU A 520 -5.04 23.40 29.43
C LEU A 520 -5.77 23.62 30.76
N SER A 521 -6.99 24.13 30.72
CA SER A 521 -7.91 24.12 31.86
C SER A 521 -9.25 23.51 31.47
N ASP A 522 -10.07 23.25 32.49
CA ASP A 522 -11.46 22.84 32.35
C ASP A 522 -12.43 23.97 31.96
N LEU A 523 -11.96 25.19 31.73
CA LEU A 523 -12.78 26.32 31.28
C LEU A 523 -13.01 26.25 29.77
N THR A 524 -13.95 25.42 29.32
CA THR A 524 -14.26 25.21 27.89
C THR A 524 -15.31 26.19 27.36
N GLY A 525 -16.05 26.86 28.25
CA GLY A 525 -17.22 27.65 27.89
C GLY A 525 -18.47 26.80 27.64
N GLU A 526 -18.43 25.49 27.94
CA GLU A 526 -19.59 24.61 27.91
C GLU A 526 -20.13 24.39 29.34
N PRO A 527 -21.45 24.45 29.57
CA PRO A 527 -22.00 24.34 30.93
C PRO A 527 -21.64 23.02 31.61
N LEU A 528 -21.23 23.09 32.89
CA LEU A 528 -20.81 21.92 33.68
C LEU A 528 -21.86 20.80 33.71
N ILE A 529 -23.15 21.16 33.68
CA ILE A 529 -24.27 20.21 33.62
C ILE A 529 -24.26 19.32 32.37
N SER A 530 -23.54 19.72 31.32
CA SER A 530 -23.36 18.93 30.10
C SER A 530 -22.36 17.80 30.27
N GLN A 531 -21.58 17.81 31.37
CA GLN A 531 -20.58 16.80 31.73
C GLN A 531 -19.64 16.42 30.57
N ARG A 532 -19.21 17.43 29.81
CA ARG A 532 -18.28 17.27 28.69
C ARG A 532 -16.90 16.92 29.24
N VAL A 533 -16.31 15.83 28.78
CA VAL A 533 -14.98 15.40 29.25
C VAL A 533 -13.90 16.27 28.62
N VAL A 534 -12.96 16.75 29.44
CA VAL A 534 -11.73 17.42 28.99
C VAL A 534 -10.55 16.51 29.30
N TYR A 535 -9.88 16.03 28.25
CA TYR A 535 -8.71 15.15 28.37
C TYR A 535 -7.41 15.96 28.51
N PHE A 536 -6.53 15.44 29.35
CA PHE A 536 -5.17 15.89 29.58
C PHE A 536 -4.27 14.67 29.39
N ASP A 537 -3.44 14.71 28.37
CA ASP A 537 -2.63 13.57 27.95
C ASP A 537 -1.25 14.08 27.48
N SER A 538 -0.67 13.57 26.41
CA SER A 538 0.67 13.96 25.96
C SER A 538 0.71 15.25 25.12
N VAL A 539 1.83 15.99 25.23
CA VAL A 539 2.17 17.14 24.37
C VAL A 539 3.58 16.98 23.82
N ARG A 540 3.74 17.20 22.51
CA ARG A 540 5.02 17.07 21.81
C ARG A 540 5.47 18.38 21.15
N TRP A 541 6.75 18.72 21.31
CA TRP A 541 7.46 19.79 20.63
C TRP A 541 8.41 19.22 19.60
N LEU A 542 8.17 19.55 18.34
CA LEU A 542 9.04 19.19 17.23
C LEU A 542 9.86 20.41 16.84
N LYS A 543 11.19 20.34 16.94
CA LYS A 543 12.04 21.44 16.49
C LYS A 543 11.78 21.68 14.99
N GLU A 544 11.27 22.86 14.67
CA GLU A 544 11.26 23.35 13.30
C GLU A 544 12.67 23.87 13.03
N ASP A 545 13.46 23.05 12.36
CA ASP A 545 14.69 23.51 11.73
C ASP A 545 14.41 23.68 10.23
N PRO A 546 13.89 24.86 9.81
CA PRO A 546 13.58 25.13 8.42
C PRO A 546 14.83 25.22 7.53
N ALA A 547 16.04 25.16 8.10
CA ALA A 547 17.28 25.01 7.35
C ALA A 547 17.73 23.55 7.27
N ALA A 548 17.41 22.71 8.25
CA ALA A 548 17.76 21.29 8.20
C ALA A 548 16.82 20.48 7.30
N ALA A 549 15.50 20.68 7.37
CA ALA A 549 14.51 19.93 6.58
C ALA A 549 13.86 20.79 5.48
N ARG A 550 14.68 21.53 4.72
CA ARG A 550 14.20 22.51 3.74
C ARG A 550 14.01 21.91 2.35
N VAL A 551 12.85 22.16 1.74
CA VAL A 551 12.63 21.88 0.32
C VAL A 551 12.26 23.17 -0.41
N ASP A 552 12.88 23.39 -1.55
CA ASP A 552 12.56 24.49 -2.46
C ASP A 552 11.78 23.97 -3.67
N LEU A 553 10.70 24.68 -4.02
CA LEU A 553 9.98 24.47 -5.27
C LEU A 553 10.62 25.33 -6.36
N LEU A 554 11.45 24.70 -7.19
CA LEU A 554 12.27 25.38 -8.20
C LEU A 554 11.46 25.72 -9.46
N ASN A 555 10.52 24.88 -9.85
CA ASN A 555 9.74 25.07 -11.08
C ASN A 555 8.37 24.38 -11.03
N VAL A 556 7.41 24.93 -11.78
CA VAL A 556 6.08 24.36 -12.01
C VAL A 556 5.78 24.45 -13.50
N ARG A 557 5.65 23.30 -14.17
CA ARG A 557 5.44 23.21 -15.62
C ARG A 557 4.15 22.46 -15.91
N TYR A 558 3.43 22.91 -16.93
CA TYR A 558 2.24 22.23 -17.44
C TYR A 558 2.51 21.75 -18.86
N ASP A 559 2.01 20.57 -19.23
CA ASP A 559 2.14 20.06 -20.59
C ASP A 559 1.34 20.92 -21.58
N ARG A 560 0.12 21.29 -21.18
CA ARG A 560 -0.85 22.07 -21.96
C ARG A 560 -1.73 22.89 -21.03
N LEU A 561 -2.23 24.01 -21.54
CA LEU A 561 -3.12 24.93 -20.82
C LEU A 561 -4.51 25.05 -21.44
N ASN A 562 -4.68 24.52 -22.65
CA ASN A 562 -5.98 24.41 -23.31
C ASN A 562 -6.36 22.92 -23.31
N LEU A 563 -7.50 22.60 -22.71
CA LEU A 563 -8.01 21.26 -22.44
C LEU A 563 -9.46 21.12 -22.95
N GLY A 564 -9.86 19.90 -23.30
CA GLY A 564 -11.27 19.51 -23.45
C GLY A 564 -11.83 19.05 -22.09
N ALA A 565 -13.14 19.15 -21.89
CA ALA A 565 -13.76 18.52 -20.73
C ALA A 565 -13.46 17.01 -20.73
N GLY A 566 -13.11 16.47 -19.56
CA GLY A 566 -12.71 15.07 -19.39
C GLY A 566 -11.21 14.81 -19.53
N GLU A 567 -10.42 15.77 -20.02
CA GLU A 567 -8.98 15.61 -20.20
C GLU A 567 -8.15 15.91 -18.94
N LEU A 568 -6.92 15.37 -18.92
CA LEU A 568 -5.97 15.58 -17.83
C LEU A 568 -5.12 16.83 -18.04
N LEU A 569 -5.08 17.69 -17.03
CA LEU A 569 -4.01 18.66 -16.81
C LEU A 569 -2.83 17.93 -16.16
N LYS A 570 -1.70 17.80 -16.86
CA LYS A 570 -0.45 17.28 -16.29
C LYS A 570 0.38 18.43 -15.76
N VAL A 571 0.70 18.39 -14.47
CA VAL A 571 1.62 19.33 -13.81
C VAL A 571 2.91 18.59 -13.42
N THR A 572 4.05 19.23 -13.64
CA THR A 572 5.38 18.75 -13.20
C THR A 572 5.99 19.80 -12.29
N PHE A 573 6.28 19.40 -11.06
CA PHE A 573 6.96 20.18 -10.04
C PHE A 573 8.42 19.76 -9.98
N THR A 574 9.34 20.71 -9.99
CA THR A 574 10.76 20.43 -9.74
C THR A 574 11.08 20.90 -8.33
N VAL A 575 11.43 19.97 -7.44
CA VAL A 575 11.79 20.27 -6.04
C VAL A 575 13.25 19.97 -5.76
N ARG A 576 13.84 20.66 -4.79
CA ARG A 576 15.18 20.34 -4.29
C ARG A 576 15.20 20.39 -2.77
N ASN A 577 15.77 19.38 -2.14
CA ASN A 577 16.08 19.46 -0.71
C ASN A 577 17.31 20.37 -0.56
N SER A 578 17.09 21.62 -0.13
CA SER A 578 18.16 22.58 0.16
C SER A 578 18.58 22.55 1.63
N GLY A 579 18.01 21.64 2.42
CA GLY A 579 18.37 21.43 3.81
C GLY A 579 19.54 20.47 4.01
N THR A 580 19.89 20.25 5.28
CA THR A 580 20.99 19.39 5.72
C THR A 580 20.56 17.98 6.14
N LEU A 581 19.25 17.74 6.29
CA LEU A 581 18.65 16.46 6.63
C LEU A 581 17.77 15.95 5.47
N PRO A 582 17.70 14.62 5.29
CA PRO A 582 16.74 14.04 4.37
C PRO A 582 15.31 14.33 4.85
N VAL A 583 14.43 14.57 3.89
CA VAL A 583 13.02 14.82 4.13
C VAL A 583 12.18 13.71 3.51
N GLU A 584 11.00 13.50 4.04
CA GLU A 584 10.12 12.42 3.60
C GLU A 584 8.84 12.97 2.99
N GLY A 585 8.48 12.46 1.82
CA GLY A 585 7.14 12.64 1.26
C GLY A 585 6.09 11.78 1.95
N GLN A 586 4.84 11.98 1.57
CA GLN A 586 3.71 11.10 1.94
C GLN A 586 2.81 10.90 0.72
N ALA A 587 1.93 9.90 0.79
CA ALA A 587 0.97 9.61 -0.25
C ALA A 587 0.02 10.81 -0.57
N PRO A 588 -0.52 10.88 -1.81
CA PRO A 588 -0.30 9.92 -2.89
C PRO A 588 1.04 10.12 -3.60
N GLU A 589 1.71 9.03 -3.90
CA GLU A 589 2.96 8.99 -4.68
C GLU A 589 2.69 8.50 -6.09
N ALA A 590 3.67 8.67 -6.99
CA ALA A 590 3.62 8.02 -8.28
C ALA A 590 3.71 6.49 -8.15
N GLY A 591 3.13 5.78 -9.12
CA GLY A 591 3.27 4.34 -9.21
C GLY A 591 4.74 3.94 -9.21
N ARG A 592 5.09 2.83 -8.56
CA ARG A 592 6.46 2.32 -8.60
C ARG A 592 6.62 1.39 -9.79
N VAL A 593 7.73 1.55 -10.51
CA VAL A 593 8.18 0.49 -11.41
C VAL A 593 8.94 -0.56 -10.61
N ALA A 594 9.17 -1.71 -11.25
CA ALA A 594 9.78 -2.87 -10.64
C ALA A 594 11.04 -2.49 -9.83
N ASP A 595 11.97 -1.71 -10.40
CA ASP A 595 13.25 -1.33 -9.78
C ASP A 595 13.15 -0.42 -8.53
N GLY A 596 11.93 -0.15 -8.04
CA GLY A 596 11.66 0.67 -6.87
C GLY A 596 11.63 2.17 -7.16
N SER A 597 12.03 2.60 -8.36
CA SER A 597 11.90 3.98 -8.81
C SER A 597 10.45 4.33 -9.12
N TYR A 598 10.18 5.63 -9.21
CA TYR A 598 8.84 6.15 -9.42
C TYR A 598 8.57 6.34 -10.91
N ASN A 599 7.52 5.69 -11.40
CA ASN A 599 6.95 5.94 -12.70
C ASN A 599 6.19 7.28 -12.67
N LEU A 600 6.89 8.37 -12.95
CA LEU A 600 6.27 9.70 -12.98
C LEU A 600 5.11 9.80 -13.99
N ALA A 601 5.10 8.96 -15.03
CA ALA A 601 4.00 8.90 -15.99
C ALA A 601 2.75 8.22 -15.42
N ASP A 602 2.87 7.52 -14.29
CA ASP A 602 1.77 6.86 -13.58
C ASP A 602 1.54 7.51 -12.20
N SER A 603 1.53 8.84 -12.16
CA SER A 603 1.21 9.55 -10.92
C SER A 603 -0.29 9.56 -10.61
N TYR A 604 -0.62 9.83 -9.35
CA TYR A 604 -2.01 9.89 -8.89
C TYR A 604 -2.81 10.99 -9.62
N VAL A 605 -4.03 10.63 -10.00
CA VAL A 605 -4.94 11.48 -10.78
C VAL A 605 -6.05 11.99 -9.89
N TYR A 606 -6.27 13.30 -9.77
CA TYR A 606 -7.47 13.81 -9.13
C TYR A 606 -8.58 14.06 -10.15
N ASP A 607 -9.83 13.83 -9.79
CA ASP A 607 -10.96 14.48 -10.47
C ASP A 607 -11.11 15.94 -10.02
N GLU A 608 -11.64 16.83 -10.88
CA GLU A 608 -11.80 18.26 -10.58
C GLU A 608 -12.51 18.53 -9.25
N ALA A 609 -13.49 17.70 -8.89
CA ALA A 609 -14.27 17.84 -7.65
C ALA A 609 -13.64 17.13 -6.43
N GLU A 610 -12.54 16.41 -6.60
CA GLU A 610 -11.89 15.66 -5.53
C GLU A 610 -10.92 16.53 -4.72
N CYS A 611 -10.61 16.06 -3.51
CA CYS A 611 -9.47 16.53 -2.74
C CYS A 611 -8.76 15.38 -2.04
N PHE A 612 -7.53 15.64 -1.59
CA PHE A 612 -6.67 14.65 -0.94
C PHE A 612 -7.24 14.06 0.36
N LEU A 613 -8.17 14.73 1.04
CA LEU A 613 -8.86 14.22 2.24
C LEU A 613 -9.94 13.18 1.92
N GLY A 614 -10.22 12.93 0.64
CA GLY A 614 -11.41 12.20 0.21
C GLY A 614 -12.69 13.04 0.32
N ALA A 615 -13.79 12.52 -0.21
CA ALA A 615 -15.12 13.13 -0.08
C ALA A 615 -16.10 12.15 0.56
N ALA A 616 -17.04 12.66 1.36
CA ALA A 616 -18.09 11.86 1.97
C ALA A 616 -18.91 11.14 0.87
N GLY A 617 -18.89 9.81 0.86
CA GLY A 617 -19.62 8.99 -0.12
C GLY A 617 -18.86 8.65 -1.40
N GLN A 618 -17.56 8.96 -1.50
CA GLN A 618 -16.71 8.50 -2.62
C GLN A 618 -15.93 7.24 -2.27
N ALA A 619 -15.69 6.38 -3.27
CA ALA A 619 -14.98 5.10 -3.14
C ALA A 619 -13.44 5.22 -3.17
N TYR A 620 -12.90 6.44 -3.05
CA TYR A 620 -11.47 6.71 -3.26
C TYR A 620 -10.71 6.89 -1.94
N PRO A 621 -9.38 6.62 -1.93
CA PRO A 621 -8.58 6.73 -0.72
C PRO A 621 -8.52 8.17 -0.21
N SER A 622 -8.65 8.35 1.09
CA SER A 622 -8.20 9.56 1.76
C SER A 622 -6.71 9.43 2.05
N TYR A 623 -5.99 10.56 1.99
CA TYR A 623 -4.59 10.66 2.36
C TYR A 623 -4.47 11.60 3.57
N PRO A 624 -4.76 11.10 4.80
CA PRO A 624 -4.63 11.88 6.02
C PRO A 624 -3.30 12.61 6.07
N LYS A 625 -3.30 13.80 6.66
CA LYS A 625 -2.04 14.54 6.81
C LYS A 625 -1.18 13.79 7.83
N GLU A 626 0.07 13.54 7.48
CA GLU A 626 1.09 13.10 8.43
C GLU A 626 2.00 14.28 8.81
N LEU A 627 2.30 14.37 10.10
CA LEU A 627 3.17 15.40 10.66
C LEU A 627 4.59 15.32 10.10
N GLY A 628 5.10 16.45 9.61
CA GLY A 628 6.47 16.56 9.13
C GLY A 628 6.70 16.07 7.69
N ARG A 629 5.66 15.56 7.01
CA ARG A 629 5.76 15.03 5.64
C ARG A 629 5.60 16.12 4.59
N ILE A 630 6.33 16.00 3.48
CA ILE A 630 6.32 17.00 2.41
C ILE A 630 5.27 16.64 1.33
N ARG A 631 4.43 17.61 0.96
CA ARG A 631 3.54 17.52 -0.21
C ARG A 631 3.61 18.75 -1.10
N LEU A 632 3.47 18.50 -2.40
CA LEU A 632 3.20 19.50 -3.42
C LEU A 632 1.70 19.74 -3.52
N THR A 633 1.29 20.97 -3.78
CA THR A 633 -0.12 21.35 -3.77
C THR A 633 -0.50 22.10 -5.05
N LEU A 634 -1.72 21.88 -5.55
CA LEU A 634 -2.30 22.63 -6.67
C LEU A 634 -3.77 22.98 -6.35
N GLY A 635 -4.22 24.17 -6.73
CA GLY A 635 -5.61 24.57 -6.54
C GLY A 635 -6.06 25.73 -7.42
N PRO A 636 -7.37 25.81 -7.75
CA PRO A 636 -7.92 26.92 -8.51
C PRO A 636 -8.03 28.18 -7.65
N LEU A 637 -7.80 29.35 -8.25
CA LEU A 637 -7.90 30.67 -7.62
C LEU A 637 -9.35 31.12 -7.46
N GLU A 638 -10.19 30.77 -8.42
CA GLU A 638 -11.57 31.21 -8.50
C GLU A 638 -12.44 30.39 -7.53
N ALA A 639 -13.13 31.07 -6.62
CA ALA A 639 -13.97 30.42 -5.59
C ALA A 639 -15.05 29.49 -6.20
N GLY A 640 -15.61 29.84 -7.36
CA GLY A 640 -16.62 29.02 -8.06
C GLY A 640 -16.08 27.71 -8.67
N ARG A 641 -14.76 27.50 -8.64
CA ARG A 641 -14.07 26.30 -9.14
C ARG A 641 -13.44 25.48 -8.02
N GLN A 642 -13.43 25.98 -6.78
CA GLN A 642 -12.84 25.28 -5.66
C GLN A 642 -13.76 24.15 -5.19
N PRO A 643 -13.25 22.91 -5.03
CA PRO A 643 -14.00 21.84 -4.39
C PRO A 643 -14.44 22.23 -2.98
N ALA A 644 -15.55 21.69 -2.50
CA ALA A 644 -16.11 22.05 -1.19
C ALA A 644 -15.10 21.90 -0.03
N CYS A 645 -14.26 20.86 -0.06
CA CYS A 645 -13.20 20.61 0.93
C CYS A 645 -11.94 21.48 0.79
N ALA A 646 -11.89 22.39 -0.20
CA ALA A 646 -10.76 23.30 -0.35
C ALA A 646 -10.64 24.27 0.84
N GLY A 647 -11.75 24.66 1.47
CA GLY A 647 -11.78 25.55 2.64
C GLY A 647 -11.00 24.99 3.83
N ASP A 648 -11.12 23.69 4.09
CA ASP A 648 -10.45 22.99 5.20
C ASP A 648 -8.97 22.69 4.93
N SER A 649 -8.51 22.92 3.69
CA SER A 649 -7.16 22.60 3.21
C SER A 649 -6.34 23.82 2.80
N GLY A 650 -6.81 25.03 3.15
CA GLY A 650 -6.11 26.27 2.80
C GLY A 650 -6.21 26.64 1.31
N GLY A 651 -7.22 26.14 0.61
CA GLY A 651 -7.53 26.45 -0.79
C GLY A 651 -6.80 25.57 -1.82
N TYR A 652 -6.19 24.46 -1.38
CA TYR A 652 -5.44 23.52 -2.22
C TYR A 652 -6.05 22.11 -2.15
N PRO A 653 -7.02 21.79 -3.03
CA PRO A 653 -7.70 20.51 -3.02
C PRO A 653 -6.78 19.35 -3.44
N TRP A 654 -5.88 19.56 -4.40
CA TRP A 654 -5.05 18.51 -4.99
C TRP A 654 -3.64 18.53 -4.42
N ARG A 655 -3.15 17.37 -3.95
CA ARG A 655 -1.84 17.26 -3.32
C ARG A 655 -1.11 15.98 -3.72
N TRP A 656 0.21 16.04 -3.90
CA TRP A 656 1.03 14.88 -4.22
C TRP A 656 2.24 14.82 -3.28
N GLY A 657 2.68 13.62 -2.94
CA GLY A 657 3.96 13.41 -2.27
C GLY A 657 5.13 13.80 -3.15
N ILE A 658 6.30 13.96 -2.55
CA ILE A 658 7.57 14.13 -3.28
C ILE A 658 8.19 12.80 -3.73
N ASN A 659 7.37 11.74 -3.80
CA ASN A 659 7.77 10.38 -4.15
C ASN A 659 8.86 9.86 -3.20
N GLY A 660 8.51 9.65 -1.93
CA GLY A 660 9.40 9.08 -0.91
C GLY A 660 10.42 10.04 -0.32
N ARG A 661 11.56 9.50 0.12
CA ARG A 661 12.66 10.25 0.74
C ARG A 661 13.40 11.10 -0.29
N LEU A 662 13.72 12.34 0.06
CA LEU A 662 14.54 13.26 -0.74
C LEU A 662 15.79 13.66 0.07
N ALA A 663 16.96 13.23 -0.39
CA ALA A 663 18.23 13.43 0.32
C ALA A 663 18.72 14.89 0.23
N PRO A 664 19.56 15.37 1.18
CA PRO A 664 20.15 16.71 1.11
C PRO A 664 20.83 16.98 -0.24
N GLY A 665 20.50 18.12 -0.86
CA GLY A 665 21.00 18.54 -2.15
C GLY A 665 20.32 17.90 -3.37
N GLU A 666 19.54 16.83 -3.18
CA GLU A 666 18.84 16.10 -4.25
C GLU A 666 17.75 16.96 -4.88
N THR A 667 17.70 16.96 -6.21
CA THR A 667 16.64 17.57 -7.01
C THR A 667 15.78 16.48 -7.64
N ARG A 668 14.47 16.61 -7.60
CA ARG A 668 13.53 15.63 -8.13
C ARG A 668 12.36 16.30 -8.87
N ASP A 669 11.99 15.72 -10.00
CA ASP A 669 10.73 16.03 -10.68
C ASP A 669 9.61 15.14 -10.11
N VAL A 670 8.47 15.76 -9.84
CA VAL A 670 7.25 15.11 -9.37
C VAL A 670 6.12 15.50 -10.31
N VAL A 671 5.35 14.52 -10.76
CA VAL A 671 4.23 14.74 -11.67
C VAL A 671 2.93 14.58 -10.89
N GLY A 672 1.92 15.38 -11.24
CA GLY A 672 0.54 15.22 -10.79
C GLY A 672 -0.43 15.40 -11.96
N TYR A 673 -1.61 14.80 -11.83
CA TYR A 673 -2.65 14.88 -12.85
C TYR A 673 -3.98 15.32 -12.25
N VAL A 674 -4.70 16.22 -12.93
CA VAL A 674 -6.06 16.60 -12.56
C VAL A 674 -6.95 16.49 -13.80
N ARG A 675 -8.02 15.70 -13.72
CA ARG A 675 -9.04 15.61 -14.76
C ARG A 675 -10.05 16.74 -14.63
N LEU A 676 -10.08 17.63 -15.62
CA LEU A 676 -10.96 18.80 -15.62
C LEU A 676 -12.19 18.55 -16.47
N ARG A 677 -13.39 18.80 -15.92
CA ARG A 677 -14.67 18.47 -16.59
C ARG A 677 -15.52 19.70 -16.88
N THR A 678 -15.33 20.78 -16.14
CA THR A 678 -16.19 21.97 -16.24
C THR A 678 -15.64 22.94 -17.29
N PRO A 679 -16.36 23.24 -18.39
CA PRO A 679 -15.89 24.19 -19.39
C PRO A 679 -15.75 25.62 -18.84
N GLY A 680 -14.78 26.37 -19.33
CA GLY A 680 -14.48 27.76 -18.95
C GLY A 680 -12.99 28.00 -18.71
N SER A 681 -12.63 29.25 -18.44
CA SER A 681 -11.25 29.66 -18.14
C SER A 681 -11.10 30.02 -16.66
N PHE A 682 -9.99 29.58 -16.05
CA PHE A 682 -9.68 29.82 -14.65
C PHE A 682 -8.16 29.76 -14.42
N SER A 683 -7.68 30.13 -13.24
CA SER A 683 -6.26 30.11 -12.92
C SER A 683 -5.95 29.09 -11.83
N VAL A 684 -4.89 28.31 -12.00
CA VAL A 684 -4.36 27.42 -10.97
C VAL A 684 -3.12 28.02 -10.33
N ARG A 685 -2.90 27.72 -9.04
CA ARG A 685 -1.69 28.08 -8.31
C ARG A 685 -1.10 26.87 -7.60
N ALA A 686 0.21 26.86 -7.47
CA ALA A 686 0.96 25.79 -6.84
C ALA A 686 1.49 26.17 -5.45
N GLY A 687 1.86 25.16 -4.68
CA GLY A 687 2.51 25.30 -3.38
C GLY A 687 3.31 24.07 -3.00
N LEU A 688 4.05 24.20 -1.90
CA LEU A 688 4.86 23.17 -1.28
C LEU A 688 4.70 23.31 0.24
N ILE A 689 4.23 22.24 0.88
CA ILE A 689 3.89 22.23 2.31
C ILE A 689 4.67 21.14 3.03
N ASN A 690 5.18 21.47 4.21
CA ASN A 690 5.54 20.52 5.24
C ASN A 690 4.34 20.38 6.18
N GLU A 691 3.79 19.18 6.26
CA GLU A 691 2.44 18.98 6.77
C GLU A 691 2.37 19.10 8.27
N TYR A 692 1.30 19.77 8.70
CA TYR A 692 1.14 20.40 10.00
C TYR A 692 2.17 21.49 10.35
N VAL A 693 3.39 21.47 9.81
CA VAL A 693 4.45 22.47 10.06
C VAL A 693 4.17 23.82 9.39
N GLY A 694 4.06 23.86 8.06
CA GLY A 694 3.86 25.10 7.31
C GLY A 694 4.24 25.02 5.82
N TYR A 695 3.91 26.07 5.07
CA TYR A 695 4.26 26.17 3.64
C TYR A 695 5.71 26.62 3.45
N PHE A 696 6.47 25.87 2.65
CA PHE A 696 7.76 26.32 2.11
C PHE A 696 7.59 27.21 0.88
N ALA A 697 6.53 27.00 0.10
CA ALA A 697 6.11 27.88 -0.98
C ALA A 697 4.59 27.93 -1.05
N ARG A 698 4.01 29.11 -1.25
CA ARG A 698 2.56 29.32 -1.31
C ARG A 698 2.19 30.27 -2.43
N ASP A 699 1.12 29.93 -3.14
CA ASP A 699 0.50 30.75 -4.20
C ASP A 699 1.50 31.10 -5.34
N VAL A 700 2.38 30.15 -5.66
CA VAL A 700 3.41 30.33 -6.69
C VAL A 700 2.91 29.91 -8.07
N ALA A 701 3.53 30.47 -9.11
CA ALA A 701 3.26 30.17 -10.52
C ALA A 701 1.75 30.19 -10.90
N PRO A 702 1.00 31.27 -10.61
CA PRO A 702 -0.38 31.38 -11.05
C PRO A 702 -0.46 31.27 -12.58
N THR A 703 -1.23 30.32 -13.08
CA THR A 703 -1.25 29.95 -14.50
C THR A 703 -2.68 29.79 -15.00
N GLY A 704 -3.01 30.45 -16.11
CA GLY A 704 -4.33 30.36 -16.74
C GLY A 704 -4.53 29.03 -17.48
N VAL A 705 -5.67 28.39 -17.25
CA VAL A 705 -6.12 27.15 -17.88
C VAL A 705 -7.49 27.39 -18.52
N THR A 706 -7.68 26.89 -19.74
CA THR A 706 -8.94 26.97 -20.48
C THR A 706 -9.44 25.57 -20.78
N VAL A 707 -10.68 25.28 -20.36
CA VAL A 707 -11.38 24.02 -20.64
C VAL A 707 -12.51 24.29 -21.64
N THR A 708 -12.45 23.65 -22.79
CA THR A 708 -13.49 23.68 -23.83
C THR A 708 -14.55 22.61 -23.54
N ALA A 709 -15.69 22.64 -24.25
CA ALA A 709 -16.74 21.63 -24.08
C ALA A 709 -16.25 20.22 -24.36
N GLU A 710 -15.45 20.01 -25.42
CA GLU A 710 -14.78 18.76 -25.78
C GLU A 710 -13.84 18.97 -26.97
N ARG A 711 -12.81 18.12 -27.13
CA ARG A 711 -11.91 18.10 -28.31
C ARG A 711 -11.90 16.78 -29.10
N GLN A 712 -12.57 15.73 -28.61
CA GLN A 712 -12.61 14.48 -29.36
C GLN A 712 -13.38 14.68 -30.67
N LEU A 713 -12.92 14.00 -31.72
CA LEU A 713 -13.62 13.98 -32.99
C LEU A 713 -14.54 12.75 -33.01
N PRO A 714 -15.77 12.87 -33.54
CA PRO A 714 -16.63 11.71 -33.74
C PRO A 714 -15.98 10.75 -34.76
N VAL A 715 -16.28 9.46 -34.65
CA VAL A 715 -15.66 8.40 -35.46
C VAL A 715 -16.70 7.73 -36.35
N PRO A 716 -16.67 8.02 -37.67
CA PRO A 716 -17.44 7.26 -38.65
C PRO A 716 -16.93 5.83 -38.80
N VAL A 717 -17.85 4.90 -39.05
CA VAL A 717 -17.53 3.51 -39.41
C VAL A 717 -16.59 3.44 -40.61
N ALA A 718 -15.65 2.50 -40.61
CA ALA A 718 -14.74 2.25 -41.73
C ALA A 718 -14.83 0.78 -42.17
N TYR A 719 -14.61 0.56 -43.48
CA TYR A 719 -14.66 -0.77 -44.08
C TYR A 719 -13.46 -1.02 -44.97
N ASP A 720 -13.07 -2.29 -45.09
CA ASP A 720 -12.10 -2.73 -46.09
C ASP A 720 -12.74 -2.93 -47.47
N GLU A 721 -11.93 -3.38 -48.43
CA GLU A 721 -12.40 -3.67 -49.78
C GLU A 721 -13.45 -4.80 -49.82
N LEU A 722 -13.56 -5.66 -48.80
CA LEU A 722 -14.55 -6.74 -48.71
C LEU A 722 -15.81 -6.33 -47.93
N LEU A 723 -15.97 -5.03 -47.64
CA LEU A 723 -17.04 -4.49 -46.79
C LEU A 723 -17.04 -5.11 -45.39
N ARG A 724 -15.86 -5.41 -44.87
CA ARG A 724 -15.65 -5.86 -43.49
C ARG A 724 -15.28 -4.65 -42.63
N PRO A 725 -15.84 -4.54 -41.41
CA PRO A 725 -15.54 -3.44 -40.49
C PRO A 725 -14.05 -3.38 -40.15
N LEU A 726 -13.53 -2.16 -40.06
CA LEU A 726 -12.17 -1.90 -39.62
C LEU A 726 -12.17 -1.38 -38.19
N ALA A 727 -11.25 -1.92 -37.39
CA ALA A 727 -10.83 -1.29 -36.15
C ALA A 727 -9.61 -0.40 -36.42
N HIS A 728 -9.49 0.68 -35.68
CA HIS A 728 -8.44 1.68 -35.78
C HIS A 728 -7.54 1.62 -34.55
N VAL A 729 -6.24 1.80 -34.75
CA VAL A 729 -5.25 1.79 -33.68
C VAL A 729 -4.56 3.14 -33.61
N TYR A 730 -4.48 3.70 -32.41
CA TYR A 730 -3.81 4.96 -32.11
C TYR A 730 -2.77 4.76 -31.01
N ARG A 731 -1.77 5.65 -30.91
CA ARG A 731 -0.92 5.73 -29.71
C ARG A 731 -1.74 6.21 -28.51
N ALA A 732 -1.40 5.73 -27.32
CA ALA A 732 -2.03 6.15 -26.05
C ALA A 732 -1.06 6.96 -25.16
N ASP A 733 -0.13 7.71 -25.77
CA ASP A 733 0.89 8.45 -25.02
C ASP A 733 0.25 9.45 -24.04
N GLY A 734 0.70 9.44 -22.79
CA GLY A 734 0.28 10.42 -21.78
C GLY A 734 -1.00 10.09 -21.01
N VAL A 735 -1.62 8.94 -21.24
CA VAL A 735 -2.67 8.39 -20.38
C VAL A 735 -2.00 7.67 -19.21
N PRO A 736 -2.12 8.08 -17.94
CA PRO A 736 -1.55 7.33 -16.80
C PRO A 736 -2.38 6.07 -16.51
N ASP A 737 -1.75 4.99 -16.04
CA ASP A 737 -2.47 3.73 -15.72
C ASP A 737 -3.44 3.94 -14.56
N ASN A 738 -3.05 4.80 -13.62
CA ASN A 738 -3.87 5.29 -12.52
C ASN A 738 -5.13 6.08 -12.98
N LEU A 739 -5.19 6.58 -14.22
CA LEU A 739 -6.46 7.08 -14.80
C LEU A 739 -7.36 5.92 -15.20
N LEU A 740 -6.81 4.87 -15.82
CA LEU A 740 -7.56 3.72 -16.35
C LEU A 740 -8.28 2.96 -15.23
N GLY A 741 -7.67 2.85 -14.04
CA GLY A 741 -8.31 2.27 -12.86
C GLY A 741 -9.43 3.10 -12.24
N ARG A 742 -9.62 4.35 -12.68
CA ARG A 742 -10.48 5.33 -12.01
C ARG A 742 -11.49 5.99 -12.92
N THR A 743 -11.46 5.68 -14.21
CA THR A 743 -12.37 6.28 -15.18
C THR A 743 -13.42 5.29 -15.68
N PRO A 744 -14.72 5.48 -15.35
CA PRO A 744 -15.79 4.81 -16.08
C PRO A 744 -15.98 5.41 -17.48
N ASP A 745 -15.28 6.51 -17.78
CA ASP A 745 -15.43 7.35 -18.96
C ASP A 745 -14.18 7.24 -19.85
N GLY A 746 -14.31 6.50 -20.95
CA GLY A 746 -13.23 6.28 -21.91
C GLY A 746 -12.81 7.53 -22.69
N SER A 747 -13.57 8.64 -22.61
CA SER A 747 -13.21 9.91 -23.27
C SER A 747 -11.98 10.60 -22.66
N ALA A 748 -11.63 10.25 -21.42
CA ALA A 748 -10.44 10.80 -20.76
C ALA A 748 -9.13 10.30 -21.39
N ALA A 749 -9.16 9.18 -22.14
CA ALA A 749 -8.03 8.67 -22.89
C ALA A 749 -7.99 9.29 -24.30
N LEU A 750 -7.08 10.24 -24.51
CA LEU A 750 -6.93 10.91 -25.79
C LEU A 750 -6.17 10.05 -26.81
N ARG A 751 -6.61 10.12 -28.06
CA ARG A 751 -5.89 9.53 -29.20
C ARG A 751 -4.58 10.30 -29.41
N GLY A 752 -3.47 9.57 -29.44
CA GLY A 752 -2.21 10.03 -30.02
C GLY A 752 -2.19 9.79 -31.54
N ASP A 753 -1.01 9.52 -32.08
CA ASP A 753 -0.83 9.30 -33.52
C ASP A 753 -1.61 8.09 -34.03
N TYR A 754 -2.18 8.20 -35.23
CA TYR A 754 -2.83 7.07 -35.91
C TYR A 754 -1.80 6.09 -36.45
N LEU A 755 -1.90 4.83 -36.04
CA LEU A 755 -0.93 3.77 -36.37
C LEU A 755 -1.39 2.89 -37.53
N GLY A 756 -2.70 2.71 -37.69
CA GLY A 756 -3.25 1.89 -38.76
C GLY A 756 -4.62 1.32 -38.44
N SER A 757 -5.06 0.40 -39.28
CA SER A 757 -6.34 -0.30 -39.12
C SER A 757 -6.23 -1.76 -39.53
N PHE A 758 -7.13 -2.58 -39.00
CA PHE A 758 -7.22 -4.00 -39.31
C PHE A 758 -8.68 -4.47 -39.30
N VAL A 759 -8.95 -5.58 -40.00
CA VAL A 759 -10.28 -6.19 -40.03
C VAL A 759 -10.54 -6.93 -38.74
N TRP A 760 -11.65 -6.62 -38.07
CA TRP A 760 -12.02 -7.21 -36.80
C TRP A 760 -13.53 -7.35 -36.66
N GLN A 761 -14.03 -8.51 -36.25
CA GLN A 761 -15.46 -8.75 -36.06
C GLN A 761 -15.90 -8.52 -34.61
N GLY A 762 -15.01 -8.03 -33.74
CA GLY A 762 -15.22 -7.81 -32.32
C GLY A 762 -14.87 -9.01 -31.46
N GLU A 763 -14.55 -10.16 -32.06
CA GLU A 763 -14.20 -11.37 -31.33
C GLU A 763 -12.99 -11.16 -30.40
N VAL A 764 -13.05 -11.74 -29.21
CA VAL A 764 -11.96 -11.68 -28.23
C VAL A 764 -10.70 -12.27 -28.86
N ARG A 765 -9.64 -11.44 -28.90
CA ARG A 765 -8.35 -11.82 -29.45
C ARG A 765 -7.25 -11.29 -28.55
N THR A 766 -6.19 -12.07 -28.49
CA THR A 766 -4.92 -11.77 -27.82
C THR A 766 -3.85 -11.68 -28.90
N TRP A 767 -3.30 -10.49 -29.14
CA TRP A 767 -2.38 -10.23 -30.26
C TRP A 767 -0.89 -10.29 -29.88
N GLY A 768 -0.57 -10.57 -28.61
CA GLY A 768 0.79 -10.45 -28.10
C GLY A 768 1.17 -8.99 -27.79
N PRO A 769 2.45 -8.71 -27.47
CA PRO A 769 2.88 -7.38 -27.06
C PRO A 769 2.89 -6.34 -28.19
N ASP A 770 3.07 -6.78 -29.43
CA ASP A 770 3.11 -5.86 -30.59
C ASP A 770 1.71 -5.37 -31.02
N GLY A 771 0.66 -5.89 -30.38
CA GLY A 771 -0.71 -5.58 -30.73
C GLY A 771 -1.12 -6.07 -32.14
N PRO A 772 -2.26 -5.60 -32.67
CA PRO A 772 -2.85 -6.13 -33.89
C PRO A 772 -2.13 -5.73 -35.20
N LEU A 773 -1.09 -4.90 -35.15
CA LEU A 773 -0.40 -4.36 -36.33
C LEU A 773 1.07 -4.86 -36.41
N ALA A 774 1.36 -5.74 -37.36
CA ALA A 774 2.66 -6.42 -37.52
C ALA A 774 3.88 -5.54 -37.94
N ARG A 775 3.84 -4.21 -37.77
CA ARG A 775 4.87 -3.28 -38.31
C ARG A 775 5.24 -2.10 -37.40
N ALA A 776 4.96 -2.14 -36.11
CA ALA A 776 5.22 -1.01 -35.21
C ALA A 776 6.11 -1.39 -34.01
N PRO A 777 7.35 -1.86 -34.24
CA PRO A 777 8.23 -2.40 -33.18
C PRO A 777 8.60 -1.39 -32.08
N ASP A 778 8.56 -0.08 -32.37
CA ASP A 778 8.87 0.98 -31.39
C ASP A 778 7.62 1.55 -30.68
N VAL A 779 6.44 0.93 -30.88
CA VAL A 779 5.11 1.49 -30.53
C VAL A 779 4.28 0.54 -29.66
N ALA A 780 4.85 -0.62 -29.31
CA ALA A 780 4.16 -1.77 -28.72
C ALA A 780 3.68 -1.58 -27.27
N GLU A 781 4.05 -0.51 -26.57
CA GLU A 781 3.81 -0.46 -25.12
C GLU A 781 2.49 0.22 -24.72
N ARG A 782 1.88 1.07 -25.57
CA ARG A 782 0.65 1.82 -25.20
C ARG A 782 -0.20 2.20 -26.41
N LEU A 783 -1.37 1.56 -26.57
CA LEU A 783 -2.23 1.78 -27.73
C LEU A 783 -3.71 1.94 -27.36
N ILE A 784 -4.46 2.56 -28.24
CA ILE A 784 -5.92 2.64 -28.20
C ILE A 784 -6.46 1.86 -29.41
N ILE A 785 -7.36 0.91 -29.17
CA ILE A 785 -8.12 0.21 -30.22
C ILE A 785 -9.54 0.74 -30.21
N GLU A 786 -9.99 1.25 -31.34
CA GLU A 786 -11.35 1.76 -31.50
C GLU A 786 -12.07 1.12 -32.67
N GLN A 787 -13.37 0.90 -32.51
CA GLN A 787 -14.21 0.42 -33.59
C GLN A 787 -15.62 0.98 -33.48
N THR A 788 -16.09 1.64 -34.54
CA THR A 788 -17.50 2.01 -34.72
C THR A 788 -18.10 1.09 -35.78
N ARG A 789 -19.30 0.55 -35.53
CA ARG A 789 -20.00 -0.35 -36.45
C ARG A 789 -21.50 -0.10 -36.47
N VAL A 790 -22.13 -0.55 -37.56
CA VAL A 790 -23.58 -0.76 -37.61
C VAL A 790 -23.87 -2.22 -37.30
N VAL A 791 -24.69 -2.48 -36.30
CA VAL A 791 -25.14 -3.82 -35.91
C VAL A 791 -26.64 -3.94 -36.07
N VAL A 792 -27.14 -5.16 -36.28
CA VAL A 792 -28.58 -5.44 -36.41
C VAL A 792 -29.06 -6.27 -35.23
N ALA A 793 -30.07 -5.75 -34.53
CA ALA A 793 -30.88 -6.50 -33.58
C ALA A 793 -32.06 -7.11 -34.34
N PRO A 794 -32.09 -8.44 -34.59
CA PRO A 794 -33.15 -9.07 -35.38
C PRO A 794 -34.51 -9.05 -34.67
N VAL A 795 -34.50 -9.00 -33.34
CA VAL A 795 -35.68 -8.91 -32.48
C VAL A 795 -35.46 -7.83 -31.42
N ALA A 796 -36.53 -7.16 -31.02
CA ALA A 796 -36.49 -6.24 -29.88
C ALA A 796 -36.38 -7.04 -28.58
N GLY A 797 -35.64 -6.52 -27.60
CA GLY A 797 -35.52 -7.13 -26.28
C GLY A 797 -34.22 -6.79 -25.55
N GLN A 798 -33.97 -7.48 -24.44
CA GLN A 798 -32.78 -7.32 -23.62
C GLN A 798 -31.62 -8.17 -24.18
N TYR A 799 -30.56 -7.50 -24.62
CA TYR A 799 -29.31 -8.12 -25.05
C TYR A 799 -28.31 -8.07 -23.90
N THR A 800 -27.51 -9.12 -23.73
CA THR A 800 -26.33 -9.09 -22.85
C THR A 800 -25.10 -8.81 -23.70
N VAL A 801 -24.32 -7.79 -23.33
CA VAL A 801 -23.02 -7.47 -23.91
C VAL A 801 -21.95 -7.99 -22.97
N ARG A 802 -20.97 -8.71 -23.52
CA ARG A 802 -19.73 -9.08 -22.83
C ARG A 802 -18.59 -8.26 -23.41
N LEU A 803 -17.73 -7.76 -22.54
CA LEU A 803 -16.55 -6.97 -22.85
C LEU A 803 -15.32 -7.65 -22.24
N ASN A 804 -14.23 -7.77 -23.01
CA ASN A 804 -12.96 -8.36 -22.59
C ASN A 804 -11.82 -7.36 -22.83
N SER A 805 -11.00 -7.13 -21.80
CA SER A 805 -9.72 -6.43 -21.89
C SER A 805 -8.84 -6.78 -20.69
N ASP A 806 -7.52 -6.74 -20.87
CA ASP A 806 -6.48 -6.86 -19.82
C ASP A 806 -5.99 -5.50 -19.30
N ALA A 807 -6.55 -4.39 -19.80
CA ALA A 807 -6.31 -3.05 -19.29
C ALA A 807 -7.62 -2.29 -19.08
N ALA A 808 -8.10 -1.52 -20.06
CA ALA A 808 -9.38 -0.83 -19.93
C ALA A 808 -10.16 -0.84 -21.25
N ALA A 809 -11.46 -1.04 -21.16
CA ALA A 809 -12.34 -1.00 -22.32
C ALA A 809 -13.73 -0.44 -22.00
N TRP A 810 -14.37 0.09 -23.04
CA TRP A 810 -15.71 0.66 -22.99
C TRP A 810 -16.46 0.29 -24.26
N LEU A 811 -17.77 0.08 -24.12
CA LEU A 811 -18.65 -0.17 -25.25
C LEU A 811 -19.94 0.63 -25.11
N TRP A 812 -20.26 1.34 -26.18
CA TRP A 812 -21.45 2.15 -26.34
C TRP A 812 -22.40 1.51 -27.35
N VAL A 813 -23.70 1.66 -27.10
CA VAL A 813 -24.75 1.37 -28.07
C VAL A 813 -25.64 2.59 -28.20
N ASP A 814 -25.82 3.06 -29.44
CA ASP A 814 -26.55 4.29 -29.78
C ASP A 814 -26.10 5.51 -28.95
N GLY A 815 -24.79 5.68 -28.77
CA GLY A 815 -24.18 6.76 -27.99
C GLY A 815 -24.28 6.61 -26.46
N GLN A 816 -24.94 5.57 -25.95
CA GLN A 816 -25.02 5.31 -24.50
C GLN A 816 -23.96 4.31 -24.06
N LEU A 817 -23.21 4.62 -23.01
CA LEU A 817 -22.25 3.68 -22.41
C LEU A 817 -23.02 2.51 -21.78
N VAL A 818 -22.80 1.30 -22.29
CA VAL A 818 -23.50 0.08 -21.84
C VAL A 818 -22.66 -0.70 -20.83
N VAL A 819 -21.37 -0.86 -21.12
CA VAL A 819 -20.44 -1.63 -20.29
C VAL A 819 -19.07 -0.97 -20.30
N SER A 820 -18.42 -0.95 -19.14
CA SER A 820 -17.04 -0.51 -18.97
C SER A 820 -16.28 -1.51 -18.10
N ALA A 821 -15.01 -1.69 -18.42
CA ALA A 821 -14.03 -2.43 -17.64
C ALA A 821 -12.87 -1.47 -17.35
N ALA A 822 -12.72 -1.08 -16.09
CA ALA A 822 -11.70 -0.12 -15.65
C ALA A 822 -10.65 -0.82 -14.76
N GLY A 823 -9.37 -0.55 -15.00
CA GLY A 823 -8.24 -0.93 -14.15
C GLY A 823 -7.39 -2.11 -14.63
N ARG A 824 -6.07 -2.01 -14.41
CA ARG A 824 -5.08 -3.08 -14.61
C ARG A 824 -5.42 -4.27 -13.73
N GLN A 825 -5.94 -5.33 -14.33
CA GLN A 825 -6.19 -6.64 -13.71
C GLN A 825 -5.98 -7.74 -14.76
N ASP A 826 -5.84 -9.00 -14.33
CA ASP A 826 -5.87 -10.16 -15.23
C ASP A 826 -7.12 -10.12 -16.14
N GLU A 827 -7.05 -10.71 -17.34
CA GLU A 827 -8.10 -10.65 -18.37
C GLU A 827 -9.51 -10.81 -17.77
N ASN A 828 -10.24 -9.70 -17.68
CA ASN A 828 -11.56 -9.66 -17.06
C ASN A 828 -12.64 -9.61 -18.14
N SER A 829 -13.66 -10.46 -18.02
CA SER A 829 -14.89 -10.35 -18.79
C SER A 829 -15.96 -9.63 -17.97
N VAL A 830 -16.36 -8.42 -18.38
CA VAL A 830 -17.46 -7.68 -17.76
C VAL A 830 -18.70 -7.81 -18.64
N GLU A 831 -19.85 -8.08 -18.01
CA GLU A 831 -21.13 -8.18 -18.71
C GLU A 831 -22.09 -7.09 -18.25
N ALA A 832 -22.86 -6.54 -19.19
CA ALA A 832 -24.00 -5.67 -18.89
C ALA A 832 -25.14 -5.93 -19.85
N THR A 833 -26.34 -5.44 -19.53
CA THR A 833 -27.51 -5.60 -20.40
C THR A 833 -27.96 -4.28 -20.98
N VAL A 834 -28.41 -4.30 -22.24
CA VAL A 834 -29.03 -3.17 -22.93
C VAL A 834 -30.31 -3.62 -23.62
N THR A 835 -31.34 -2.77 -23.62
CA THR A 835 -32.59 -3.04 -24.34
C THR A 835 -32.54 -2.40 -25.71
N LEU A 836 -32.65 -3.21 -26.77
CA LEU A 836 -32.61 -2.77 -28.16
C LEU A 836 -33.98 -2.94 -28.82
N SER A 837 -34.32 -2.02 -29.72
CA SER A 837 -35.42 -2.21 -30.66
C SER A 837 -35.01 -3.20 -31.76
N ALA A 838 -35.97 -3.69 -32.56
CA ALA A 838 -35.61 -4.46 -33.75
C ALA A 838 -35.12 -3.49 -34.84
N GLY A 839 -33.94 -3.73 -35.41
CA GLY A 839 -33.38 -2.86 -36.45
C GLY A 839 -31.88 -2.61 -36.32
N ARG A 840 -31.42 -1.52 -36.93
CA ARG A 840 -30.01 -1.12 -36.96
C ARG A 840 -29.69 -0.25 -35.75
N HIS A 841 -28.55 -0.54 -35.11
CA HIS A 841 -28.00 0.19 -33.99
C HIS A 841 -26.53 0.55 -34.26
N VAL A 842 -26.06 1.62 -33.63
CA VAL A 842 -24.65 2.00 -33.65
C VAL A 842 -23.97 1.33 -32.46
N LEU A 843 -22.89 0.61 -32.71
CA LEU A 843 -22.03 0.06 -31.67
C LEU A 843 -20.67 0.71 -31.77
N ALA A 844 -20.17 1.25 -30.67
CA ALA A 844 -18.82 1.77 -30.57
C ALA A 844 -18.05 1.05 -29.46
N PHE A 845 -16.79 0.78 -29.72
CA PHE A 845 -15.87 0.11 -28.81
C PHE A 845 -14.58 0.93 -28.72
N ARG A 846 -14.04 1.05 -27.51
CA ARG A 846 -12.71 1.58 -27.25
C ARG A 846 -12.02 0.69 -26.22
N SER A 847 -10.78 0.28 -26.47
CA SER A 847 -9.86 -0.20 -25.43
C SER A 847 -8.61 0.65 -25.38
N VAL A 848 -8.01 0.73 -24.20
CA VAL A 848 -6.71 1.37 -23.95
C VAL A 848 -5.81 0.32 -23.31
N GLU A 849 -4.66 0.10 -23.94
CA GLU A 849 -3.62 -0.80 -23.49
C GLU A 849 -2.49 -0.02 -22.81
N SER A 850 -2.04 -0.56 -21.67
CA SER A 850 -1.01 0.06 -20.82
C SER A 850 0.32 -0.71 -20.78
N GLY A 851 0.50 -1.67 -21.70
CA GLY A 851 1.72 -2.45 -21.88
C GLY A 851 1.52 -3.94 -21.62
N GLY A 852 2.50 -4.75 -22.04
CA GLY A 852 2.39 -6.20 -21.98
C GLY A 852 1.63 -6.76 -23.17
N THR A 853 0.92 -7.88 -22.97
CA THR A 853 0.10 -8.49 -24.03
C THR A 853 -1.14 -7.64 -24.27
N VAL A 854 -1.57 -7.51 -25.53
CA VAL A 854 -2.78 -6.77 -25.89
C VAL A 854 -3.95 -7.74 -26.07
N THR A 855 -4.98 -7.60 -25.23
CA THR A 855 -6.22 -8.39 -25.33
C THR A 855 -7.45 -7.49 -25.37
N ALA A 856 -8.30 -7.69 -26.37
CA ALA A 856 -9.54 -6.93 -26.50
C ALA A 856 -10.63 -7.74 -27.17
N GLY A 857 -11.89 -7.50 -26.79
CA GLY A 857 -13.04 -8.02 -27.52
C GLY A 857 -14.38 -7.74 -26.88
N TYR A 858 -15.41 -8.03 -27.66
CA TYR A 858 -16.80 -7.89 -27.26
C TYR A 858 -17.69 -8.90 -27.98
N ALA A 859 -18.76 -9.33 -27.29
CA ALA A 859 -19.74 -10.26 -27.84
C ALA A 859 -21.15 -9.92 -27.36
N LEU A 860 -22.15 -10.30 -28.14
CA LEU A 860 -23.55 -10.09 -27.80
C LEU A 860 -24.27 -11.43 -27.63
N ARG A 861 -25.18 -11.48 -26.66
CA ARG A 861 -26.15 -12.56 -26.48
C ARG A 861 -27.55 -11.99 -26.65
N ALA A 862 -28.26 -12.49 -27.65
CA ALA A 862 -29.62 -12.07 -27.99
C ALA A 862 -30.65 -12.54 -26.94
N PRO A 863 -31.83 -11.89 -26.89
CA PRO A 863 -32.92 -12.33 -26.01
C PRO A 863 -33.25 -13.82 -26.20
N GLY A 864 -33.19 -14.60 -25.13
CA GLY A 864 -33.48 -16.04 -25.15
C GLY A 864 -32.37 -16.95 -25.69
N ALA A 865 -31.23 -16.39 -26.14
CA ALA A 865 -30.06 -17.18 -26.52
C ALA A 865 -29.25 -17.62 -25.30
N THR A 866 -28.62 -18.80 -25.35
CA THR A 866 -27.80 -19.36 -24.26
C THR A 866 -26.31 -19.08 -24.42
N THR A 867 -25.85 -18.75 -25.63
CA THR A 867 -24.43 -18.53 -25.95
C THR A 867 -24.18 -17.12 -26.48
N PHE A 868 -23.01 -16.57 -26.19
CA PHE A 868 -22.53 -15.35 -26.84
C PHE A 868 -22.12 -15.62 -28.28
N GLY A 869 -22.33 -14.64 -29.15
CA GLY A 869 -21.90 -14.67 -30.54
C GLY A 869 -21.41 -13.31 -31.02
N PRO A 870 -20.79 -13.25 -32.21
CA PRO A 870 -20.43 -11.98 -32.81
C PRO A 870 -21.70 -11.17 -33.15
N PRO A 871 -21.64 -9.83 -33.09
CA PRO A 871 -22.76 -9.00 -33.54
C PRO A 871 -23.07 -9.24 -35.02
N ILE A 872 -24.35 -9.18 -35.37
CA ILE A 872 -24.81 -9.27 -36.76
C ILE A 872 -24.51 -7.94 -37.44
N ASP A 873 -23.70 -7.98 -38.50
CA ASP A 873 -23.30 -6.79 -39.24
C ASP A 873 -24.47 -6.20 -40.04
N GLY A 874 -24.69 -4.88 -39.92
CA GLY A 874 -25.78 -4.16 -40.59
C GLY A 874 -25.62 -3.92 -42.08
N LEU A 875 -24.48 -4.32 -42.66
CA LEU A 875 -24.24 -4.38 -44.10
C LEU A 875 -24.73 -5.68 -44.75
N VAL A 876 -25.11 -6.69 -43.98
CA VAL A 876 -25.67 -7.94 -44.53
C VAL A 876 -27.19 -7.77 -44.63
N GLY A 877 -27.75 -7.99 -45.82
CA GLY A 877 -29.21 -7.98 -46.02
C GLY A 877 -29.94 -8.88 -45.02
N THR A 878 -31.16 -8.51 -44.64
CA THR A 878 -31.97 -9.13 -43.58
C THR A 878 -32.49 -10.56 -43.88
N GLY A 879 -31.83 -11.31 -44.78
CA GLY A 879 -32.23 -12.65 -45.21
C GLY A 879 -31.13 -13.70 -45.00
N ALA A 880 -31.53 -14.96 -44.76
CA ALA A 880 -30.67 -16.11 -44.45
C ALA A 880 -29.72 -16.57 -45.59
N VAL A 881 -29.51 -15.74 -46.62
CA VAL A 881 -28.58 -16.01 -47.71
C VAL A 881 -27.46 -14.99 -47.61
N VAL A 882 -26.27 -15.47 -47.25
CA VAL A 882 -25.02 -14.73 -47.39
C VAL A 882 -24.97 -14.14 -48.81
N GLU A 883 -25.16 -12.82 -48.94
CA GLU A 883 -24.89 -12.11 -50.19
C GLU A 883 -23.45 -12.44 -50.59
N GLN A 884 -23.25 -13.06 -51.76
CA GLN A 884 -21.92 -13.47 -52.17
C GLN A 884 -21.10 -12.22 -52.48
N ARG A 885 -20.10 -11.93 -51.63
CA ARG A 885 -19.18 -10.80 -51.76
C ARG A 885 -17.89 -11.25 -52.43
N LEU A 886 -17.45 -10.50 -53.44
CA LEU A 886 -16.15 -10.66 -54.10
C LEU A 886 -15.46 -9.30 -54.15
N GLY A 887 -14.60 -9.01 -53.19
CA GLY A 887 -14.09 -7.65 -52.96
C GLY A 887 -15.24 -6.68 -52.67
N ALA A 888 -15.15 -5.49 -53.25
CA ALA A 888 -16.15 -4.44 -53.05
C ALA A 888 -17.36 -4.61 -53.97
N THR A 889 -17.50 -5.77 -54.62
CA THR A 889 -18.59 -6.10 -55.54
C THR A 889 -19.63 -6.98 -54.86
N VAL A 890 -20.89 -6.56 -54.92
CA VAL A 890 -22.05 -7.27 -54.33
C VAL A 890 -23.15 -7.47 -55.37
N ARG A 891 -23.90 -8.58 -55.27
CA ARG A 891 -24.95 -8.90 -56.24
C ARG A 891 -26.19 -8.01 -56.09
N GLN A 892 -26.62 -7.80 -54.86
CA GLN A 892 -27.70 -6.88 -54.48
C GLN A 892 -27.34 -6.28 -53.13
N LEU A 893 -27.82 -5.07 -52.85
CA LEU A 893 -27.67 -4.44 -51.54
C LEU A 893 -29.03 -3.89 -51.12
N GLY A 894 -29.66 -4.52 -50.13
CA GLY A 894 -30.98 -4.12 -49.60
C GLY A 894 -31.03 -2.73 -48.95
N GLY A 895 -29.87 -2.11 -48.75
CA GLY A 895 -29.67 -0.75 -48.26
C GLY A 895 -28.37 -0.63 -47.48
N LEU A 896 -27.66 0.49 -47.61
CA LEU A 896 -26.38 0.73 -46.94
C LEU A 896 -26.57 1.65 -45.73
N ALA A 897 -26.10 1.24 -44.56
CA ALA A 897 -26.07 2.11 -43.39
C ALA A 897 -24.63 2.55 -43.08
N LEU A 898 -24.46 3.85 -42.88
CA LEU A 898 -23.24 4.44 -42.33
C LEU A 898 -23.57 5.01 -40.96
N ALA A 899 -22.67 4.84 -40.02
CA ALA A 899 -22.82 5.36 -38.67
C ALA A 899 -21.57 6.10 -38.21
N ALA A 900 -21.73 6.93 -37.19
CA ALA A 900 -20.66 7.48 -36.40
C ALA A 900 -21.05 7.46 -34.92
N ASP A 901 -20.06 7.42 -34.05
CA ASP A 901 -20.23 7.55 -32.61
C ASP A 901 -19.17 8.50 -32.05
N ASP A 902 -19.46 9.10 -30.90
CA ASP A 902 -18.62 10.10 -30.24
C ASP A 902 -18.00 9.57 -28.93
N MET A 903 -18.22 8.28 -28.60
CA MET A 903 -17.56 7.53 -27.53
C MET A 903 -17.55 8.22 -26.16
N GLY A 904 -18.69 8.79 -25.78
CA GLY A 904 -18.89 9.50 -24.50
C GLY A 904 -18.79 11.02 -24.58
N GLY A 905 -18.55 11.57 -25.76
CA GLY A 905 -18.54 13.01 -26.02
C GLY A 905 -19.90 13.69 -26.09
N SER A 906 -19.97 14.81 -26.81
CA SER A 906 -21.13 15.67 -27.05
C SER A 906 -22.20 15.07 -27.96
N ALA A 907 -22.03 13.81 -28.32
CA ALA A 907 -22.86 13.00 -29.21
C ALA A 907 -22.81 13.46 -30.67
N VAL A 908 -23.00 12.52 -31.59
CA VAL A 908 -23.04 12.83 -33.03
C VAL A 908 -24.30 13.63 -33.36
N ALA A 909 -24.13 14.92 -33.62
CA ALA A 909 -25.22 15.79 -34.03
C ALA A 909 -25.65 15.47 -35.46
N ARG A 910 -24.70 15.24 -36.37
CA ARG A 910 -24.97 15.11 -37.81
C ARG A 910 -23.99 14.18 -38.53
N LEU A 911 -24.49 13.44 -39.50
CA LEU A 911 -23.71 12.63 -40.43
C LEU A 911 -23.96 13.09 -41.88
N ARG A 912 -22.88 13.25 -42.65
CA ARG A 912 -22.93 13.71 -44.05
C ARG A 912 -22.44 12.62 -44.99
N VAL A 913 -23.09 12.49 -46.14
CA VAL A 913 -22.68 11.60 -47.23
C VAL A 913 -22.77 12.27 -48.60
N SER A 914 -21.78 12.08 -49.46
CA SER A 914 -21.77 12.46 -50.87
C SER A 914 -21.61 11.21 -51.72
N VAL A 915 -22.47 11.05 -52.73
CA VAL A 915 -22.49 9.89 -53.63
C VAL A 915 -21.96 10.31 -55.00
N ASN A 916 -20.92 9.64 -55.51
CA ASN A 916 -20.32 9.87 -56.83
C ASN A 916 -19.91 11.33 -57.10
N GLY A 917 -19.44 12.03 -56.06
CA GLY A 917 -19.06 13.44 -56.15
C GLY A 917 -20.24 14.43 -56.22
N GLY A 918 -21.47 13.96 -55.99
CA GLY A 918 -22.66 14.81 -55.86
C GLY A 918 -22.66 15.66 -54.59
N PRO A 919 -23.69 16.49 -54.37
CA PRO A 919 -23.80 17.33 -53.18
C PRO A 919 -23.87 16.49 -51.90
N TRP A 920 -23.41 17.08 -50.79
CA TRP A 920 -23.52 16.48 -49.46
C TRP A 920 -24.99 16.41 -49.02
N VAL A 921 -25.42 15.22 -48.65
CA VAL A 921 -26.69 14.95 -47.97
C VAL A 921 -26.40 14.83 -46.47
N GLU A 922 -27.15 15.55 -45.65
CA GLU A 922 -26.98 15.61 -44.20
C GLU A 922 -28.16 14.93 -43.50
N GLN A 923 -27.87 14.10 -42.50
CA GLN A 923 -28.85 13.46 -41.63
C GLN A 923 -28.53 13.83 -40.17
N SER A 924 -29.57 14.15 -39.38
CA SER A 924 -29.42 14.37 -37.95
C SER A 924 -29.20 13.04 -37.22
N GLY A 925 -28.28 13.04 -36.26
CA GLY A 925 -27.96 11.89 -35.42
C GLY A 925 -26.85 10.99 -35.99
N PRO A 926 -26.61 9.84 -35.34
CA PRO A 926 -25.43 9.02 -35.56
C PRO A 926 -25.53 8.04 -36.74
N LEU A 927 -26.67 7.96 -37.43
CA LEU A 927 -26.95 6.93 -38.44
C LEU A 927 -27.58 7.56 -39.70
N ILE A 928 -27.03 7.22 -40.87
CA ILE A 928 -27.62 7.52 -42.18
C ILE A 928 -27.80 6.24 -42.97
N THR A 929 -28.99 6.04 -43.54
CA THR A 929 -29.30 4.88 -44.37
C THR A 929 -29.52 5.32 -45.81
N LEU A 930 -28.71 4.79 -46.72
CA LEU A 930 -28.98 4.82 -48.15
C LEU A 930 -29.90 3.64 -48.49
N GLY A 931 -30.91 3.91 -49.31
CA GLY A 931 -31.80 2.86 -49.84
C GLY A 931 -31.07 1.88 -50.75
N ALA A 932 -31.83 1.03 -51.44
CA ALA A 932 -31.28 0.10 -52.42
C ALA A 932 -30.50 0.86 -53.51
N LEU A 933 -29.27 0.40 -53.78
CA LEU A 933 -28.43 0.94 -54.84
C LEU A 933 -28.63 0.09 -56.12
N PRO A 934 -28.99 0.70 -57.26
CA PRO A 934 -29.02 0.00 -58.55
C PRO A 934 -27.66 -0.61 -58.96
N ASP A 935 -27.65 -1.45 -59.98
CA ASP A 935 -26.39 -1.94 -60.59
C ASP A 935 -25.53 -0.75 -61.06
N GLY A 936 -24.28 -0.71 -60.61
CA GLY A 936 -23.39 0.42 -60.89
C GLY A 936 -22.14 0.46 -60.00
N GLN A 937 -21.24 1.40 -60.31
CA GLN A 937 -20.11 1.74 -59.44
C GLN A 937 -20.46 2.96 -58.58
N TYR A 938 -20.09 2.90 -57.32
CA TYR A 938 -20.35 3.92 -56.32
C TYR A 938 -19.07 4.31 -55.60
N SER A 939 -18.85 5.62 -55.45
CA SER A 939 -17.85 6.21 -54.57
C SER A 939 -18.57 7.10 -53.56
N LEU A 940 -18.55 6.68 -52.31
CA LEU A 940 -19.23 7.35 -51.20
C LEU A 940 -18.19 8.09 -50.36
N ARG A 941 -18.39 9.38 -50.14
CA ARG A 941 -17.61 10.18 -49.19
C ARG A 941 -18.48 10.49 -47.98
N TYR A 942 -17.98 10.33 -46.76
CA TYR A 942 -18.78 10.56 -45.56
C TYR A 942 -17.96 11.08 -44.37
N LEU A 943 -18.58 11.89 -43.52
CA LEU A 943 -17.99 12.49 -42.32
C LEU A 943 -19.08 12.82 -41.29
N ALA A 944 -18.70 12.99 -40.02
CA ALA A 944 -19.59 13.29 -38.91
C ALA A 944 -19.23 14.63 -38.24
N LEU A 945 -20.23 15.25 -37.62
CA LEU A 945 -20.08 16.40 -36.72
C LEU A 945 -20.76 16.08 -35.38
N ASP A 946 -20.10 16.41 -34.28
CA ASP A 946 -20.64 16.27 -32.93
C ASP A 946 -21.47 17.49 -32.49
N GLY A 947 -22.00 17.45 -31.27
CA GLY A 947 -22.74 18.55 -30.65
C GLY A 947 -21.90 19.78 -30.32
N ALA A 948 -20.58 19.61 -30.18
CA ALA A 948 -19.61 20.69 -29.97
C ALA A 948 -19.13 21.37 -31.27
N GLY A 949 -19.47 20.79 -32.43
CA GLY A 949 -19.07 21.27 -33.75
C GLY A 949 -17.74 20.71 -34.27
N ASN A 950 -17.14 19.73 -33.59
CA ASN A 950 -15.96 19.04 -34.06
C ASN A 950 -16.31 18.11 -35.24
N GLN A 951 -15.44 18.09 -36.25
CA GLN A 951 -15.67 17.34 -37.49
C GLN A 951 -14.70 16.17 -37.62
N SER A 952 -15.20 14.99 -37.96
CA SER A 952 -14.36 13.82 -38.26
C SER A 952 -13.52 14.03 -39.53
N ALA A 953 -12.47 13.22 -39.67
CA ALA A 953 -11.86 13.01 -40.98
C ALA A 953 -12.88 12.44 -41.97
N GLU A 954 -12.74 12.83 -43.24
CA GLU A 954 -13.57 12.28 -44.31
C GLU A 954 -13.14 10.84 -44.64
N ARG A 955 -14.12 9.96 -44.84
CA ARG A 955 -13.93 8.58 -45.26
C ARG A 955 -14.46 8.39 -46.68
N THR A 956 -13.82 7.48 -47.42
CA THR A 956 -14.25 7.08 -48.76
C THR A 956 -14.52 5.59 -48.79
N LEU A 957 -15.67 5.20 -49.36
CA LEU A 957 -16.05 3.82 -49.61
C LEU A 957 -16.38 3.64 -51.09
N ASN A 958 -15.60 2.80 -51.78
CA ASN A 958 -15.85 2.44 -53.16
C ASN A 958 -16.47 1.05 -53.23
N LEU A 959 -17.58 0.89 -53.95
CA LEU A 959 -18.26 -0.39 -54.11
C LEU A 959 -18.94 -0.51 -55.49
N ARG A 960 -19.21 -1.74 -55.90
CA ARG A 960 -19.95 -2.07 -57.13
C ARG A 960 -21.15 -2.95 -56.80
N VAL A 961 -22.31 -2.58 -57.32
CA VAL A 961 -23.49 -3.47 -57.32
C VAL A 961 -23.61 -4.08 -58.72
N ASP A 962 -23.67 -5.41 -58.81
CA ASP A 962 -23.82 -6.13 -60.08
C ASP A 962 -24.70 -7.38 -59.91
N SER A 963 -25.98 -7.24 -60.23
CA SER A 963 -26.97 -8.31 -60.15
C SER A 963 -26.69 -9.52 -61.04
N ARG A 964 -25.81 -9.39 -62.04
CA ARG A 964 -25.44 -10.42 -63.02
C ARG A 964 -24.23 -11.26 -62.59
N LEU A 965 -23.68 -11.01 -61.41
CA LEU A 965 -22.53 -11.75 -60.90
C LEU A 965 -22.85 -13.26 -60.72
N GLU A 966 -22.20 -14.12 -61.51
CA GLU A 966 -22.23 -15.58 -61.32
C GLU A 966 -21.06 -16.02 -60.42
N VAL A 967 -21.34 -16.49 -59.20
CA VAL A 967 -20.32 -17.08 -58.32
C VAL A 967 -20.42 -18.60 -58.38
N ARG A 968 -19.42 -19.25 -58.95
CA ARG A 968 -19.31 -20.71 -58.95
C ARG A 968 -18.62 -21.16 -57.67
N ARG A 969 -19.32 -21.91 -56.82
CA ARG A 969 -18.73 -22.58 -55.65
C ARG A 969 -18.04 -23.86 -56.12
N SER A 970 -16.71 -23.90 -56.11
CA SER A 970 -15.96 -25.13 -56.30
C SER A 970 -15.75 -25.79 -54.92
N TYR A 971 -16.33 -26.97 -54.71
CA TYR A 971 -16.01 -27.80 -53.55
C TYR A 971 -14.74 -28.60 -53.86
N LEU A 972 -13.63 -28.25 -53.23
CA LEU A 972 -12.42 -29.07 -53.25
C LEU A 972 -12.48 -30.03 -52.05
N PRO A 973 -12.41 -31.35 -52.24
CA PRO A 973 -12.22 -32.27 -51.14
C PRO A 973 -10.81 -32.07 -50.57
N LEU A 974 -10.71 -31.58 -49.34
CA LEU A 974 -9.46 -31.59 -48.57
C LEU A 974 -9.07 -33.05 -48.30
N THR A 975 -8.02 -33.53 -48.96
CA THR A 975 -7.27 -34.71 -48.50
C THR A 975 -6.29 -34.23 -47.44
N ALA A 976 -6.37 -34.83 -46.24
CA ALA A 976 -5.54 -34.49 -45.10
C ALA A 976 -4.04 -34.66 -45.39
N ARG A 977 -3.23 -33.73 -44.89
CA ARG A 977 -1.84 -33.94 -44.50
C ARG A 977 -1.56 -33.21 -43.20
#